data_AF-A0A0V1JM68-F1
#
_entry.id   AF-A0A0V1JM68-F1
#
_cell.length_a   1.000
_cell.length_b   1.000
_cell.length_c   1.000
_cell.angle_alpha   90.00
_cell.angle_beta   90.00
_cell.angle_gamma   90.00
#
_symmetry.space_group_name_H-M   'P 1'
#
loop_
_entity.id
_entity.type
_entity.pdbx_description
1 polymer ?
#
loop_
_entity_poly.entity_id
_entity_poly.type
_entity_poly.pdbx_seq_one_letter_code
_entity_poly.pdbx_strand_id
1 'polypeptide(L)'
;LESVLAEFILDNDALRRMMYIMDREMTSGLAGGLKDSTIAMLPSFVPVLPDGTECGKYMAIDLGGTNLRVMLMHIAPNADDSTAESCNFRMPQNAMTGTGEELFDFIASCMESVLRNKNLLDEPIKMGFTFSYPCDQTSLRSAKLLRWTKGFNASGVEGEDVVKLLQTAIHKRNLKITVMALMNDTVGTQVATAHDMRQCELGVIVATGTNASYMEDVKKIPKLKGVDFPYEKMIIDTEWGGFGDGGEAEFIKTQYDRIVDERSVHPGVQCFDKMVAGMYMGELVRLVIEKLVKGNLIFRGVGSQLLFTPNTFPTKFISEILADEGGNMVQTRQILDELGIETYVYSDLLVLREVCMTVSRRSANLCAAAIACVLNRIGKKKAIVGIDGSTYRFHPFLHSWVKDKVRELLDPNIDFHLVQAGDGSGRGAALVAAIADKLNLQCSQFQIAILRKMEFPKREKNVWHLSKQLIQAFPSSECRVCFLTNCKRKVSLWHQRTGDPNFEGFVVWDYHVFAMLHHDEQGELIFDLDTTLQFPCSAKEYFEKAIRPDCENHRNRRLFRVVDAKLYVEKFASDRSHMISPETYSHPPPWPIIVTHNCQNNLSKWLEVAVDRCPHTDSYGCVFDLEQFEQLCNNSC
;
A
#
# COMPACT_ATOMS: atom_id res chain seq x y z
N LEU A 1 1.07 43.52 20.94
CA LEU A 1 0.27 42.41 20.37
C LEU A 1 0.44 42.35 18.86
N GLU A 2 0.08 43.41 18.13
CA GLU A 2 0.18 43.47 16.66
C GLU A 2 1.57 43.08 16.13
N SER A 3 2.65 43.64 16.70
CA SER A 3 4.01 43.29 16.28
C SER A 3 4.37 41.81 16.46
N VAL A 4 3.82 41.15 17.49
CA VAL A 4 4.03 39.73 17.77
C VAL A 4 3.22 38.85 16.81
N LEU A 5 1.98 39.26 16.52
CA LEU A 5 1.08 38.52 15.65
C LEU A 5 1.40 38.73 14.16
N ALA A 6 2.02 39.85 13.79
CA ALA A 6 2.39 40.16 12.40
C ALA A 6 3.28 39.09 11.76
N GLU A 7 4.16 38.43 12.52
CA GLU A 7 4.98 37.32 12.03
C GLU A 7 4.15 36.14 11.49
N PHE A 8 2.92 35.95 11.98
CA PHE A 8 2.05 34.86 11.56
C PHE A 8 1.17 35.23 10.36
N ILE A 9 1.14 36.50 9.94
CA ILE A 9 0.31 36.98 8.84
C ILE A 9 1.09 36.86 7.54
N LEU A 10 0.70 35.89 6.70
CA LEU A 10 1.27 35.67 5.38
C LEU A 10 0.37 36.28 4.31
N ASP A 11 0.95 37.07 3.42
CA ASP A 11 0.26 37.56 2.23
C ASP A 11 0.20 36.49 1.12
N ASN A 12 -0.64 36.74 0.11
CA ASN A 12 -0.82 35.78 -0.99
C ASN A 12 0.44 35.66 -1.88
N ASP A 13 1.35 36.64 -1.87
CA ASP A 13 2.58 36.57 -2.66
C ASP A 13 3.60 35.62 -2.02
N ALA A 14 3.74 35.64 -0.69
CA ALA A 14 4.49 34.66 0.07
C ALA A 14 3.92 33.25 -0.12
N LEU A 15 2.60 33.09 -0.09
CA LEU A 15 1.95 31.78 -0.32
C LEU A 15 2.15 31.29 -1.77
N ARG A 16 2.05 32.16 -2.78
CA ARG A 16 2.35 31.79 -4.17
C ARG A 16 3.83 31.45 -4.38
N ARG A 17 4.74 32.16 -3.71
CA ARG A 17 6.16 31.81 -3.70
C ARG A 17 6.38 30.43 -3.08
N MET A 18 5.72 30.12 -1.96
CA MET A 18 5.75 28.80 -1.36
C MET A 18 5.25 27.73 -2.34
N MET A 19 4.11 27.94 -3.00
CA MET A 19 3.56 27.02 -4.00
C MET A 19 4.56 26.74 -5.13
N TYR A 20 5.21 27.78 -5.66
CA TYR A 20 6.22 27.62 -6.72
C TYR A 20 7.41 26.76 -6.27
N ILE A 21 7.93 27.00 -5.06
CA ILE A 21 9.06 26.22 -4.52
C ILE A 21 8.61 24.79 -4.24
N MET A 22 7.44 24.60 -3.63
CA MET A 22 6.88 23.29 -3.32
C MET A 22 6.68 22.43 -4.58
N ASP A 23 6.14 22.97 -5.68
CA ASP A 23 5.99 22.22 -6.94
C ASP A 23 7.34 21.79 -7.54
N ARG A 24 8.37 22.64 -7.38
CA ARG A 24 9.74 22.29 -7.78
C ARG A 24 10.30 21.14 -6.93
N GLU A 25 10.14 21.21 -5.61
CA GLU A 25 10.57 20.12 -4.71
C GLU A 25 9.78 18.84 -4.98
N MET A 26 8.48 18.90 -5.28
CA MET A 26 7.70 17.74 -5.74
C MET A 26 8.26 17.15 -7.04
N THR A 27 8.65 17.99 -7.99
CA THR A 27 9.25 17.54 -9.26
C THR A 27 10.60 16.85 -9.03
N SER A 28 11.46 17.42 -8.19
CA SER A 28 12.72 16.78 -7.77
C SER A 28 12.48 15.49 -6.99
N GLY A 29 11.45 15.44 -6.14
CA GLY A 29 11.05 14.27 -5.36
C GLY A 29 10.59 13.10 -6.23
N LEU A 30 9.88 13.37 -7.33
CA LEU A 30 9.56 12.35 -8.33
C LEU A 30 10.79 11.86 -9.09
N ALA A 31 11.80 12.72 -9.27
CA ALA A 31 13.03 12.39 -9.98
C ALA A 31 13.98 11.50 -9.16
N GLY A 32 14.18 11.81 -7.87
CA GLY A 32 15.16 11.09 -7.03
C GLY A 32 14.81 10.94 -5.54
N GLY A 33 13.58 11.26 -5.14
CA GLY A 33 13.13 11.17 -3.74
C GLY A 33 13.93 12.09 -2.82
N LEU A 34 14.17 11.63 -1.59
CA LEU A 34 14.86 12.41 -0.54
C LEU A 34 16.34 12.73 -0.85
N LYS A 35 16.92 12.10 -1.88
CA LYS A 35 18.27 12.44 -2.32
C LYS A 35 18.32 13.79 -3.03
N ASP A 36 17.25 14.14 -3.74
CA ASP A 36 17.19 15.29 -4.65
C ASP A 36 16.16 16.35 -4.18
N SER A 37 15.38 16.06 -3.14
CA SER A 37 14.28 16.91 -2.64
C SER A 37 14.04 16.71 -1.15
N THR A 38 13.40 17.68 -0.52
CA THR A 38 12.83 17.56 0.84
C THR A 38 11.43 16.93 0.85
N ILE A 39 10.75 16.89 -0.30
CA ILE A 39 9.45 16.25 -0.49
C ILE A 39 9.68 14.88 -1.15
N ALA A 40 9.36 13.80 -0.43
CA ALA A 40 9.81 12.46 -0.82
C ALA A 40 9.07 11.90 -2.05
N MET A 41 7.80 12.24 -2.26
CA MET A 41 6.95 11.79 -3.38
C MET A 41 6.92 10.25 -3.51
N LEU A 42 6.63 9.55 -2.43
CA LEU A 42 6.71 8.09 -2.30
C LEU A 42 5.70 7.35 -3.20
N PRO A 43 6.15 6.35 -3.97
CA PRO A 43 5.29 5.46 -4.75
C PRO A 43 4.41 4.57 -3.85
N SER A 44 3.08 4.66 -3.98
CA SER A 44 2.15 3.80 -3.20
C SER A 44 1.83 2.47 -3.88
N PHE A 45 2.17 2.30 -5.15
CA PHE A 45 1.80 1.16 -6.00
C PHE A 45 0.29 0.94 -6.18
N VAL A 46 -0.57 1.88 -5.78
CA VAL A 46 -2.01 1.85 -6.08
C VAL A 46 -2.23 2.43 -7.49
N PRO A 47 -2.67 1.64 -8.49
CA PRO A 47 -2.69 2.08 -9.89
C PRO A 47 -3.95 2.83 -10.30
N VAL A 48 -5.05 2.62 -9.57
CA VAL A 48 -6.38 3.13 -9.93
C VAL A 48 -7.15 3.55 -8.70
N LEU A 49 -8.13 4.43 -8.91
CA LEU A 49 -9.16 4.73 -7.92
C LEU A 49 -10.32 3.74 -8.10
N PRO A 50 -11.16 3.55 -7.06
CA PRO A 50 -12.29 2.64 -7.14
C PRO A 50 -13.28 3.10 -8.21
N ASP A 51 -13.81 2.14 -8.97
CA ASP A 51 -14.77 2.39 -10.06
C ASP A 51 -16.21 1.98 -9.70
N GLY A 52 -16.42 1.48 -8.49
CA GLY A 52 -17.73 1.06 -7.97
C GLY A 52 -18.09 -0.39 -8.31
N THR A 53 -17.19 -1.14 -8.96
CA THR A 53 -17.37 -2.58 -9.20
C THR A 53 -16.62 -3.45 -8.20
N GLU A 54 -15.92 -2.84 -7.24
CA GLU A 54 -15.34 -3.54 -6.11
C GLU A 54 -16.43 -4.26 -5.31
N CYS A 55 -16.16 -5.49 -4.87
CA CYS A 55 -17.08 -6.25 -4.04
C CYS A 55 -16.34 -7.24 -3.14
N GLY A 56 -16.97 -7.69 -2.06
CA GLY A 56 -16.45 -8.71 -1.15
C GLY A 56 -16.33 -8.25 0.30
N LYS A 57 -15.75 -9.12 1.13
CA LYS A 57 -15.56 -8.89 2.56
C LYS A 57 -14.07 -8.66 2.83
N TYR A 58 -13.74 -7.50 3.40
CA TYR A 58 -12.38 -7.08 3.65
C TYR A 58 -12.22 -6.62 5.09
N MET A 59 -11.05 -6.89 5.66
CA MET A 59 -10.61 -6.27 6.89
C MET A 59 -9.74 -5.05 6.58
N ALA A 60 -9.80 -4.03 7.40
CA ALA A 60 -8.85 -2.94 7.38
C ALA A 60 -8.32 -2.72 8.79
N ILE A 61 -7.02 -2.45 8.89
CA ILE A 61 -6.44 -1.98 10.14
C ILE A 61 -5.83 -0.59 9.93
N ASP A 62 -5.96 0.26 10.93
CA ASP A 62 -5.37 1.60 10.96
C ASP A 62 -4.61 1.76 12.27
N LEU A 63 -3.27 1.76 12.16
CA LEU A 63 -2.38 1.94 13.29
C LEU A 63 -2.11 3.43 13.50
N GLY A 64 -2.92 4.06 14.37
CA GLY A 64 -2.71 5.42 14.82
C GLY A 64 -1.63 5.55 15.91
N GLY A 65 -1.41 6.79 16.37
CA GLY A 65 -0.41 7.09 17.42
C GLY A 65 -0.81 6.66 18.85
N THR A 66 -2.06 6.27 19.09
CA THR A 66 -2.56 5.91 20.44
C THR A 66 -3.60 4.79 20.41
N ASN A 67 -4.30 4.62 19.29
CA ASN A 67 -5.30 3.60 19.10
C ASN A 67 -4.99 2.80 17.83
N LEU A 68 -5.27 1.50 17.89
CA LEU A 68 -5.41 0.63 16.73
C LEU A 68 -6.90 0.51 16.42
N ARG A 69 -7.26 0.80 15.19
CA ARG A 69 -8.62 0.54 14.69
C ARG A 69 -8.62 -0.69 13.81
N VAL A 70 -9.56 -1.60 14.05
CA VAL A 70 -9.82 -2.76 13.20
C VAL A 70 -11.23 -2.61 12.63
N MET A 71 -11.35 -2.65 11.31
CA MET A 71 -12.61 -2.52 10.59
C MET A 71 -12.89 -3.78 9.79
N LEU A 72 -14.14 -4.22 9.78
CA LEU A 72 -14.67 -5.20 8.83
C LEU A 72 -15.63 -4.47 7.89
N MET A 73 -15.35 -4.53 6.60
CA MET A 73 -16.15 -3.90 5.56
C MET A 73 -16.68 -4.97 4.60
N HIS A 74 -17.99 -4.96 4.37
CA HIS A 74 -18.63 -5.70 3.30
C HIS A 74 -19.01 -4.72 2.19
N ILE A 75 -18.35 -4.86 1.04
CA ILE A 75 -18.59 -4.06 -0.15
C ILE A 75 -19.56 -4.87 -1.02
N ALA A 76 -20.81 -4.41 -1.08
CA ALA A 76 -21.84 -5.04 -1.89
C ALA A 76 -21.84 -4.44 -3.32
N PRO A 77 -22.34 -5.18 -4.33
CA PRO A 77 -22.47 -4.66 -5.70
C PRO A 77 -23.33 -3.39 -5.78
N ASN A 78 -24.29 -3.26 -4.87
CA ASN A 78 -25.03 -2.04 -4.64
C ASN A 78 -24.43 -1.29 -3.44
N ALA A 79 -24.07 -0.03 -3.64
CA ALA A 79 -23.37 0.76 -2.62
C ALA A 79 -24.20 0.91 -1.32
N ASP A 80 -25.53 1.03 -1.44
CA ASP A 80 -26.43 1.19 -0.29
C ASP A 80 -26.49 -0.05 0.62
N ASP A 81 -26.10 -1.22 0.10
CA ASP A 81 -26.08 -2.49 0.84
C ASP A 81 -24.70 -2.77 1.50
N SER A 82 -23.73 -1.87 1.31
CA SER A 82 -22.41 -2.01 1.90
C SER A 82 -22.42 -1.68 3.40
N THR A 83 -21.69 -2.45 4.19
CA THR A 83 -21.60 -2.24 5.65
C THR A 83 -20.14 -2.10 6.09
N ALA A 84 -19.92 -1.30 7.12
CA ALA A 84 -18.61 -1.14 7.73
C ALA A 84 -18.76 -1.07 9.25
N GLU A 85 -18.06 -1.94 9.95
CA GLU A 85 -18.06 -2.00 11.41
C GLU A 85 -16.63 -1.84 11.93
N SER A 86 -16.45 -1.05 12.98
CA SER A 86 -15.12 -0.75 13.54
C SER A 86 -15.03 -1.05 15.02
N CYS A 87 -13.89 -1.58 15.43
CA CYS A 87 -13.48 -1.76 16.81
C CYS A 87 -12.20 -0.97 17.07
N ASN A 88 -12.19 -0.15 18.11
CA ASN A 88 -11.03 0.62 18.53
C ASN A 88 -10.38 -0.03 19.75
N PHE A 89 -9.07 -0.24 19.68
CA PHE A 89 -8.25 -0.81 20.74
C PHE A 89 -7.21 0.24 21.15
N ARG A 90 -7.06 0.44 22.46
CA ARG A 90 -6.01 1.32 22.97
C ARG A 90 -4.67 0.61 22.88
N MET A 91 -3.66 1.27 22.32
CA MET A 91 -2.31 0.72 22.24
C MET A 91 -1.68 0.68 23.65
N PRO A 92 -1.22 -0.49 24.13
CA PRO A 92 -0.52 -0.57 25.40
C PRO A 92 0.94 -0.09 25.22
N GLN A 93 1.49 0.52 26.26
CA GLN A 93 2.84 1.13 26.19
C GLN A 93 3.93 0.13 25.80
N ASN A 94 3.86 -1.10 26.32
CA ASN A 94 4.80 -2.16 25.95
C ASN A 94 4.75 -2.51 24.45
N ALA A 95 3.58 -2.45 23.80
CA ALA A 95 3.50 -2.65 22.35
C ALA A 95 4.07 -1.46 21.56
N MET A 96 3.97 -0.24 22.09
CA MET A 96 4.47 0.97 21.41
C MET A 96 6.00 1.11 21.51
N THR A 97 6.60 0.74 22.64
CA THR A 97 8.03 0.98 22.93
C THR A 97 8.83 -0.29 23.22
N GLY A 98 8.22 -1.47 23.12
CA GLY A 98 8.87 -2.76 23.34
C GLY A 98 9.54 -3.31 22.08
N THR A 99 9.21 -4.54 21.73
CA THR A 99 9.71 -5.24 20.54
C THR A 99 8.68 -5.24 19.41
N GLY A 100 9.16 -5.41 18.18
CA GLY A 100 8.30 -5.63 17.01
C GLY A 100 7.38 -6.83 17.19
N GLU A 101 7.87 -7.91 17.80
CA GLU A 101 7.05 -9.09 18.10
C GLU A 101 5.87 -8.75 19.01
N GLU A 102 6.10 -8.01 20.11
CA GLU A 102 5.02 -7.57 21.01
C GLU A 102 4.00 -6.68 20.31
N LEU A 103 4.45 -5.79 19.43
CA LEU A 103 3.57 -4.92 18.63
C LEU A 103 2.68 -5.73 17.68
N PHE A 104 3.27 -6.57 16.83
CA PHE A 104 2.52 -7.30 15.81
C PHE A 104 1.68 -8.43 16.41
N ASP A 105 2.13 -9.07 17.51
CA ASP A 105 1.32 -10.04 18.26
C ASP A 105 0.09 -9.38 18.90
N PHE A 106 0.21 -8.15 19.40
CA PHE A 106 -0.92 -7.37 19.91
C PHE A 106 -1.91 -7.05 18.79
N ILE A 107 -1.43 -6.55 17.64
CA ILE A 107 -2.29 -6.25 16.47
C ILE A 107 -3.03 -7.53 16.02
N ALA A 108 -2.33 -8.67 15.94
CA ALA A 108 -2.93 -9.96 15.59
C ALA A 108 -3.97 -10.42 16.62
N SER A 109 -3.76 -10.14 17.92
CA SER A 109 -4.74 -10.44 18.97
C SER A 109 -6.03 -9.63 18.83
N CYS A 110 -5.93 -8.36 18.43
CA CYS A 110 -7.07 -7.51 18.19
C CYS A 110 -7.89 -8.00 16.99
N MET A 111 -7.22 -8.41 15.90
CA MET A 111 -7.88 -9.01 14.73
C MET A 111 -8.61 -10.31 15.10
N GLU A 112 -7.95 -11.21 15.84
CA GLU A 112 -8.57 -12.43 16.35
C GLU A 112 -9.83 -12.15 17.17
N SER A 113 -9.78 -11.16 18.08
CA SER A 113 -10.93 -10.77 18.91
C SER A 113 -12.12 -10.33 18.06
N VAL A 114 -11.88 -9.50 17.04
CA VAL A 114 -12.92 -9.04 16.12
C VAL A 114 -13.52 -10.21 15.33
N LEU A 115 -12.69 -11.09 14.77
CA LEU A 115 -13.16 -12.26 14.01
C LEU A 115 -13.94 -13.24 14.88
N ARG A 116 -13.49 -13.50 16.11
CA ARG A 116 -14.18 -14.35 17.07
C ARG A 116 -15.57 -13.82 17.40
N ASN A 117 -15.68 -12.52 17.68
CA ASN A 117 -16.96 -11.87 17.98
C ASN A 117 -17.94 -11.90 16.80
N LYS A 118 -17.43 -12.01 15.57
CA LYS A 118 -18.23 -12.07 14.34
C LYS A 118 -18.45 -13.49 13.80
N ASN A 119 -17.92 -14.51 14.47
CA ASN A 119 -17.93 -15.91 14.01
C ASN A 119 -17.26 -16.10 12.63
N LEU A 120 -16.15 -15.40 12.39
CA LEU A 120 -15.43 -15.38 11.11
C LEU A 120 -14.01 -15.95 11.20
N LEU A 121 -13.64 -16.65 12.29
CA LEU A 121 -12.28 -17.17 12.49
C LEU A 121 -11.84 -18.15 11.41
N ASP A 122 -12.77 -18.93 10.87
CA ASP A 122 -12.50 -19.94 9.85
C ASP A 122 -12.63 -19.43 8.41
N GLU A 123 -13.05 -18.17 8.23
CA GLU A 123 -13.21 -17.57 6.90
C GLU A 123 -11.88 -16.97 6.41
N PRO A 124 -11.49 -17.22 5.14
CA PRO A 124 -10.40 -16.49 4.51
C PRO A 124 -10.77 -15.01 4.33
N ILE A 125 -9.98 -14.12 4.93
CA ILE A 125 -10.23 -12.67 4.89
C ILE A 125 -9.03 -11.96 4.28
N LYS A 126 -9.31 -11.12 3.29
CA LYS A 126 -8.32 -10.23 2.67
C LYS A 126 -8.29 -8.92 3.45
N MET A 127 -7.11 -8.34 3.65
CA MET A 127 -6.98 -7.12 4.45
C MET A 127 -6.12 -6.02 3.84
N GLY A 128 -6.51 -4.78 4.12
CA GLY A 128 -5.66 -3.59 3.93
C GLY A 128 -5.05 -3.13 5.25
N PHE A 129 -3.83 -2.63 5.18
CA PHE A 129 -3.08 -2.12 6.33
C PHE A 129 -2.74 -0.64 6.10
N THR A 130 -3.46 0.25 6.79
CA THR A 130 -3.06 1.66 6.90
C THR A 130 -1.96 1.79 7.94
N PHE A 131 -0.78 2.19 7.47
CA PHE A 131 0.42 2.33 8.28
C PHE A 131 1.08 3.68 7.98
N SER A 132 0.64 4.71 8.69
CA SER A 132 1.04 6.10 8.47
C SER A 132 2.41 6.44 9.07
N TYR A 133 3.43 5.65 8.75
CA TYR A 133 4.83 5.90 9.10
C TYR A 133 5.68 5.90 7.83
N PRO A 134 6.80 6.64 7.82
CA PRO A 134 7.66 6.69 6.64
C PRO A 134 8.18 5.29 6.27
N CYS A 135 7.79 4.81 5.09
CA CYS A 135 8.18 3.50 4.58
C CYS A 135 8.81 3.61 3.19
N ASP A 136 9.83 2.80 2.94
CA ASP A 136 10.30 2.50 1.58
C ASP A 136 9.49 1.33 1.03
N GLN A 137 8.43 1.69 0.30
CA GLN A 137 7.51 0.73 -0.29
C GLN A 137 8.05 0.27 -1.65
N THR A 138 8.10 -1.04 -1.86
CA THR A 138 8.57 -1.65 -3.13
C THR A 138 7.45 -2.34 -3.91
N SER A 139 6.33 -2.62 -3.24
CA SER A 139 5.08 -3.12 -3.82
C SER A 139 3.92 -2.81 -2.88
N LEU A 140 2.68 -3.14 -3.24
CA LEU A 140 1.55 -3.06 -2.30
C LEU A 140 1.74 -3.95 -1.07
N ARG A 141 2.55 -5.02 -1.15
CA ARG A 141 2.71 -6.03 -0.09
C ARG A 141 4.11 -6.06 0.52
N SER A 142 4.92 -5.05 0.27
CA SER A 142 6.27 -4.96 0.83
C SER A 142 6.65 -3.52 1.08
N ALA A 143 6.90 -3.21 2.36
CA ALA A 143 7.28 -1.88 2.78
C ALA A 143 8.24 -1.97 3.96
N LYS A 144 9.44 -1.39 3.79
CA LYS A 144 10.43 -1.31 4.86
C LYS A 144 10.21 -0.06 5.68
N LEU A 145 10.02 -0.21 6.99
CA LEU A 145 9.94 0.95 7.87
C LEU A 145 11.28 1.70 7.86
N LEU A 146 11.27 2.99 7.56
CA LEU A 146 12.50 3.80 7.56
C LEU A 146 12.87 4.25 8.97
N ARG A 147 11.88 4.71 9.73
CA ARG A 147 12.02 5.17 11.12
C ARG A 147 10.67 5.32 11.79
N TRP A 148 10.63 5.12 13.09
CA TRP A 148 9.45 5.42 13.88
C TRP A 148 9.22 6.93 14.05
N THR A 149 7.95 7.29 14.21
CA THR A 149 7.50 8.65 14.56
C THR A 149 6.33 8.53 15.56
N LYS A 150 5.69 9.66 15.91
CA LYS A 150 4.42 9.69 16.68
C LYS A 150 4.47 8.94 18.03
N GLY A 151 5.66 8.80 18.64
CA GLY A 151 5.86 8.18 19.95
C GLY A 151 6.01 6.66 19.95
N PHE A 152 6.05 6.01 18.78
CA PHE A 152 6.45 4.60 18.66
C PHE A 152 7.97 4.47 18.70
N ASN A 153 8.47 3.35 19.22
CA ASN A 153 9.88 2.99 19.20
C ASN A 153 10.06 1.47 19.37
N ALA A 154 9.24 0.68 18.68
CA ALA A 154 9.30 -0.78 18.78
C ALA A 154 10.58 -1.30 18.09
N SER A 155 11.44 -1.94 18.88
CA SER A 155 12.74 -2.46 18.42
C SER A 155 12.59 -3.62 17.43
N GLY A 156 13.50 -3.72 16.46
CA GLY A 156 13.47 -4.79 15.45
C GLY A 156 12.41 -4.64 14.36
N VAL A 157 11.89 -3.41 14.15
CA VAL A 157 10.96 -3.09 13.05
C VAL A 157 11.57 -2.15 12.03
N GLU A 158 12.38 -1.16 12.45
CA GLU A 158 13.09 -0.27 11.51
C GLU A 158 14.04 -1.07 10.61
N GLY A 159 13.97 -0.83 9.30
CA GLY A 159 14.70 -1.57 8.27
C GLY A 159 14.03 -2.87 7.81
N GLU A 160 13.02 -3.36 8.54
CA GLU A 160 12.30 -4.60 8.26
C GLU A 160 10.99 -4.37 7.51
N ASP A 161 10.53 -5.42 6.83
CA ASP A 161 9.26 -5.39 6.08
C ASP A 161 8.06 -5.57 7.01
N VAL A 162 7.30 -4.49 7.22
CA VAL A 162 6.17 -4.48 8.17
C VAL A 162 5.00 -5.35 7.72
N VAL A 163 4.84 -5.59 6.41
CA VAL A 163 3.81 -6.50 5.89
C VAL A 163 4.16 -7.93 6.27
N LYS A 164 5.43 -8.32 6.10
CA LYS A 164 5.93 -9.64 6.48
C LYS A 164 5.85 -9.89 7.98
N LEU A 165 6.20 -8.90 8.79
CA LEU A 165 6.11 -8.98 10.25
C LEU A 165 4.65 -9.19 10.70
N LEU A 166 3.71 -8.42 10.16
CA LEU A 166 2.29 -8.59 10.46
C LEU A 166 1.77 -9.96 9.98
N GLN A 167 2.09 -10.38 8.75
CA GLN A 167 1.65 -11.68 8.21
C GLN A 167 2.18 -12.85 9.04
N THR A 168 3.39 -12.73 9.59
CA THR A 168 3.99 -13.72 10.49
C THR A 168 3.22 -13.80 11.81
N ALA A 169 2.86 -12.66 12.42
CA ALA A 169 2.05 -12.64 13.65
C ALA A 169 0.62 -13.18 13.43
N ILE A 170 0.04 -12.94 12.25
CA ILE A 170 -1.25 -13.53 11.83
C ILE A 170 -1.14 -15.06 11.76
N HIS A 171 -0.11 -15.59 11.10
CA HIS A 171 0.10 -17.04 10.97
C HIS A 171 0.39 -17.72 12.31
N LYS A 172 1.16 -17.08 13.20
CA LYS A 172 1.43 -17.57 14.56
C LYS A 172 0.14 -17.81 15.36
N ARG A 173 -0.95 -17.10 15.04
CA ARG A 173 -2.28 -17.24 15.64
C ARG A 173 -3.24 -18.13 14.85
N ASN A 174 -2.81 -18.77 13.77
CA ASN A 174 -3.63 -19.58 12.86
C ASN A 174 -4.84 -18.82 12.27
N LEU A 175 -4.71 -17.51 12.05
CA LEU A 175 -5.75 -16.70 11.42
C LEU A 175 -5.66 -16.80 9.90
N LYS A 176 -6.78 -17.03 9.21
CA LYS A 176 -6.85 -17.09 7.74
C LYS A 176 -6.95 -15.69 7.12
N ILE A 177 -6.00 -14.81 7.45
CA ILE A 177 -5.97 -13.43 6.96
C ILE A 177 -4.79 -13.24 5.99
N THR A 178 -5.03 -12.59 4.86
CA THR A 178 -3.99 -12.23 3.89
C THR A 178 -3.86 -10.71 3.77
N VAL A 179 -2.69 -10.17 4.08
CA VAL A 179 -2.39 -8.74 3.89
C VAL A 179 -2.23 -8.45 2.39
N MET A 180 -3.20 -7.76 1.80
CA MET A 180 -3.27 -7.45 0.37
C MET A 180 -2.53 -6.17 0.00
N ALA A 181 -2.54 -5.20 0.90
CA ALA A 181 -2.01 -3.87 0.64
C ALA A 181 -1.60 -3.18 1.93
N LEU A 182 -0.45 -2.51 1.91
CA LEU A 182 -0.06 -1.46 2.84
C LEU A 182 -0.19 -0.10 2.16
N MET A 183 -0.66 0.90 2.91
CA MET A 183 -0.79 2.25 2.41
C MET A 183 -0.67 3.32 3.51
N ASN A 184 -0.43 4.55 3.09
CA ASN A 184 -0.52 5.75 3.91
C ASN A 184 -1.99 6.17 4.11
N ASP A 185 -2.31 6.87 5.20
CA ASP A 185 -3.66 7.37 5.48
C ASP A 185 -4.19 8.36 4.44
N THR A 186 -3.32 9.14 3.81
CA THR A 186 -3.67 10.02 2.70
C THR A 186 -4.19 9.24 1.48
N VAL A 187 -3.50 8.15 1.12
CA VAL A 187 -3.91 7.24 0.04
C VAL A 187 -5.27 6.62 0.37
N GLY A 188 -5.45 6.15 1.60
CA GLY A 188 -6.74 5.65 2.08
C GLY A 188 -7.85 6.70 1.95
N THR A 189 -7.59 7.92 2.40
CA THR A 189 -8.51 9.07 2.34
C THR A 189 -8.89 9.41 0.90
N GLN A 190 -7.93 9.41 -0.01
CA GLN A 190 -8.18 9.65 -1.43
C GLN A 190 -9.08 8.57 -2.03
N VAL A 191 -8.78 7.30 -1.75
CA VAL A 191 -9.52 6.14 -2.27
C VAL A 191 -10.94 6.10 -1.69
N ALA A 192 -11.11 6.31 -0.39
CA ALA A 192 -12.43 6.35 0.25
C ALA A 192 -13.29 7.50 -0.31
N THR A 193 -12.69 8.69 -0.50
CA THR A 193 -13.41 9.83 -1.11
C THR A 193 -13.76 9.55 -2.56
N ALA A 194 -12.86 8.92 -3.33
CA ALA A 194 -13.14 8.54 -4.71
C ALA A 194 -14.26 7.49 -4.80
N HIS A 195 -14.37 6.59 -3.84
CA HIS A 195 -15.48 5.64 -3.78
C HIS A 195 -16.82 6.37 -3.61
N ASP A 196 -16.90 7.31 -2.68
CA ASP A 196 -18.14 8.03 -2.34
C ASP A 196 -18.53 9.05 -3.41
N MET A 197 -17.56 9.74 -3.99
CA MET A 197 -17.78 10.83 -4.96
C MET A 197 -17.59 10.42 -6.42
N ARG A 198 -17.19 9.16 -6.68
CA ARG A 198 -16.75 8.63 -7.99
C ARG A 198 -15.54 9.35 -8.62
N GLN A 199 -14.92 10.26 -7.87
CA GLN A 199 -13.76 11.05 -8.28
C GLN A 199 -13.06 11.60 -7.03
N CYS A 200 -11.72 11.59 -7.02
CA CYS A 200 -10.92 12.29 -6.02
C CYS A 200 -9.52 12.57 -6.57
N GLU A 201 -9.16 13.84 -6.69
CA GLU A 201 -7.86 14.27 -7.21
C GLU A 201 -6.79 14.31 -6.14
N LEU A 202 -7.19 14.59 -4.89
CA LEU A 202 -6.27 14.83 -3.79
C LEU A 202 -6.85 14.30 -2.48
N GLY A 203 -6.13 13.40 -1.81
CA GLY A 203 -6.37 13.03 -0.42
C GLY A 203 -5.47 13.86 0.50
N VAL A 204 -6.01 14.41 1.57
CA VAL A 204 -5.29 15.29 2.50
C VAL A 204 -5.55 14.85 3.94
N ILE A 205 -4.50 14.83 4.76
CA ILE A 205 -4.59 14.65 6.20
C ILE A 205 -4.12 15.93 6.90
N VAL A 206 -4.91 16.41 7.86
CA VAL A 206 -4.54 17.48 8.79
C VAL A 206 -4.98 17.05 10.20
N ALA A 207 -4.05 16.38 10.88
CA ALA A 207 -4.23 15.80 12.21
C ALA A 207 -2.98 16.10 13.07
N THR A 208 -2.47 15.09 13.78
CA THR A 208 -1.17 15.18 14.48
C THR A 208 -0.04 15.62 13.54
N GLY A 209 -0.02 15.11 12.30
CA GLY A 209 0.81 15.57 11.18
C GLY A 209 -0.05 16.09 10.03
N THR A 210 0.57 16.56 8.95
CA THR A 210 -0.12 16.84 7.69
C THR A 210 0.56 16.18 6.49
N ASN A 211 -0.25 15.62 5.61
CA ASN A 211 0.26 14.99 4.39
C ASN A 211 -0.80 15.03 3.29
N ALA A 212 -0.40 14.72 2.05
CA ALA A 212 -1.33 14.54 0.95
C ALA A 212 -0.90 13.44 -0.02
N SER A 213 -1.87 12.89 -0.75
CA SER A 213 -1.66 11.97 -1.87
C SER A 213 -2.45 12.40 -3.10
N TYR A 214 -1.91 12.14 -4.30
CA TYR A 214 -2.61 12.40 -5.55
C TYR A 214 -2.24 11.36 -6.63
N MET A 215 -3.01 11.28 -7.70
CA MET A 215 -2.71 10.37 -8.82
C MET A 215 -1.77 11.04 -9.83
N GLU A 216 -0.61 10.44 -10.08
CA GLU A 216 0.42 10.94 -11.01
C GLU A 216 0.63 9.99 -12.20
N ASP A 217 1.06 10.53 -13.35
CA ASP A 217 1.46 9.72 -14.50
C ASP A 217 2.83 9.07 -14.22
N VAL A 218 2.94 7.74 -14.35
CA VAL A 218 4.18 6.98 -14.08
C VAL A 218 5.35 7.47 -14.94
N LYS A 219 5.06 7.97 -16.14
CA LYS A 219 6.05 8.59 -17.06
C LYS A 219 6.75 9.82 -16.47
N LYS A 220 6.12 10.49 -15.49
CA LYS A 220 6.66 11.66 -14.77
C LYS A 220 7.39 11.28 -13.48
N ILE A 221 7.65 9.99 -13.26
CA ILE A 221 8.31 9.47 -12.05
C ILE A 221 9.66 8.82 -12.41
N PRO A 222 10.71 9.59 -12.75
CA PRO A 222 11.98 9.03 -13.20
C PRO A 222 12.61 8.02 -12.25
N LYS A 223 12.42 8.15 -10.93
CA LYS A 223 12.95 7.19 -9.94
C LYS A 223 12.34 5.79 -10.04
N LEU A 224 11.20 5.64 -10.72
CA LEU A 224 10.60 4.33 -11.02
C LEU A 224 11.15 3.72 -12.32
N LYS A 225 12.13 4.35 -12.99
CA LYS A 225 12.74 3.78 -14.20
C LYS A 225 13.36 2.41 -13.89
N GLY A 226 12.83 1.37 -14.52
CA GLY A 226 13.25 -0.02 -14.32
C GLY A 226 12.40 -0.79 -13.31
N VAL A 227 11.60 -0.09 -12.47
CA VAL A 227 10.59 -0.71 -11.62
C VAL A 227 9.48 -1.29 -12.49
N ASP A 228 9.04 -2.49 -12.14
CA ASP A 228 7.98 -3.16 -12.88
C ASP A 228 6.60 -2.74 -12.39
N PHE A 229 5.93 -1.94 -13.22
CA PHE A 229 4.60 -1.42 -12.93
C PHE A 229 3.86 -1.20 -14.26
N PRO A 230 2.93 -2.09 -14.64
CA PRO A 230 2.33 -2.10 -15.98
C PRO A 230 1.21 -1.05 -16.16
N TYR A 231 0.97 -0.19 -15.18
CA TYR A 231 -0.09 0.81 -15.20
C TYR A 231 0.44 2.19 -15.56
N GLU A 232 -0.39 3.00 -16.21
CA GLU A 232 0.01 4.34 -16.66
C GLU A 232 0.08 5.37 -15.52
N LYS A 233 -0.65 5.12 -14.44
CA LYS A 233 -0.80 6.05 -13.31
C LYS A 233 -0.61 5.32 -11.99
N MET A 234 -0.21 6.09 -10.98
CA MET A 234 -0.03 5.61 -9.62
C MET A 234 -0.41 6.71 -8.63
N ILE A 235 -1.03 6.36 -7.51
CA ILE A 235 -1.17 7.29 -6.39
C ILE A 235 0.23 7.53 -5.80
N ILE A 236 0.59 8.78 -5.64
CA ILE A 236 1.82 9.22 -4.98
C ILE A 236 1.45 9.81 -3.64
N ASP A 237 2.09 9.30 -2.61
CA ASP A 237 2.13 9.92 -1.30
C ASP A 237 3.21 11.01 -1.31
N THR A 238 2.81 12.26 -1.11
CA THR A 238 3.74 13.39 -1.28
C THR A 238 4.81 13.42 -0.18
N GLU A 239 4.46 13.05 1.05
CA GLU A 239 5.25 13.38 2.25
C GLU A 239 5.63 14.87 2.30
N TRP A 240 4.68 15.75 2.01
CA TRP A 240 4.92 17.20 1.94
C TRP A 240 5.34 17.85 3.26
N GLY A 241 5.27 17.10 4.38
CA GLY A 241 5.62 17.58 5.71
C GLY A 241 7.10 17.94 5.81
N GLY A 242 7.96 17.32 4.98
CA GLY A 242 9.38 17.62 4.86
C GLY A 242 9.72 18.95 4.16
N PHE A 243 8.74 19.61 3.53
CA PHE A 243 9.00 20.89 2.86
C PHE A 243 9.61 21.92 3.83
N GLY A 244 10.76 22.49 3.45
CA GLY A 244 11.50 23.43 4.28
C GLY A 244 12.64 22.85 5.11
N ASP A 245 12.86 21.52 5.07
CA ASP A 245 13.96 20.84 5.77
C ASP A 245 15.34 21.27 5.22
N GLY A 246 15.41 21.71 3.96
CA GLY A 246 16.60 22.26 3.31
C GLY A 246 16.75 23.78 3.45
N GLY A 247 15.87 24.44 4.21
CA GLY A 247 15.86 25.89 4.39
C GLY A 247 15.12 26.68 3.31
N GLU A 248 14.53 26.01 2.31
CA GLU A 248 13.79 26.63 1.22
C GLU A 248 12.50 27.34 1.67
N ALA A 249 11.99 27.00 2.85
CA ALA A 249 10.82 27.61 3.49
C ALA A 249 11.16 28.66 4.56
N GLU A 250 12.42 29.11 4.68
CA GLU A 250 12.84 30.00 5.78
C GLU A 250 12.07 31.32 5.81
N PHE A 251 11.62 31.82 4.66
CA PHE A 251 10.89 33.08 4.51
C PHE A 251 9.46 33.05 5.07
N ILE A 252 8.90 31.87 5.37
CA ILE A 252 7.59 31.72 6.02
C ILE A 252 7.71 31.28 7.50
N LYS A 253 8.94 31.01 7.99
CA LYS A 253 9.19 30.62 9.39
C LYS A 253 9.28 31.85 10.30
N THR A 254 8.53 31.81 11.39
CA THR A 254 8.60 32.77 12.49
C THR A 254 9.68 32.39 13.49
N GLN A 255 9.98 33.27 14.45
CA GLN A 255 10.86 32.91 15.56
C GLN A 255 10.33 31.73 16.39
N TYR A 256 9.01 31.56 16.46
CA TYR A 256 8.35 30.51 17.22
C TYR A 256 8.50 29.15 16.57
N ASP A 257 8.42 29.10 15.23
CA ASP A 257 8.63 27.85 14.49
C ASP A 257 10.06 27.33 14.70
N ARG A 258 11.05 28.23 14.74
CA ARG A 258 12.46 27.87 15.04
C ARG A 258 12.60 27.28 16.44
N ILE A 259 11.97 27.88 17.45
CA ILE A 259 11.99 27.36 18.82
C ILE A 259 11.32 25.98 18.91
N VAL A 260 10.16 25.80 18.25
CA VAL A 260 9.45 24.52 18.23
C VAL A 260 10.29 23.44 17.53
N ASP A 261 10.93 23.79 16.41
CA ASP A 261 11.80 22.89 15.66
C ASP A 261 13.02 22.45 16.49
N GLU A 262 13.78 23.40 17.05
CA GLU A 262 14.96 23.17 17.88
C GLU A 262 14.68 22.26 19.09
N ARG A 263 13.47 22.35 19.66
CA ARG A 263 13.05 21.57 20.84
C ARG A 263 12.32 20.27 20.49
N SER A 264 12.06 20.02 19.21
CA SER A 264 11.36 18.82 18.77
C SER A 264 12.25 17.58 18.87
N VAL A 265 11.65 16.39 18.78
CA VAL A 265 12.39 15.12 18.79
C VAL A 265 13.40 15.03 17.64
N HIS A 266 13.08 15.64 16.50
CA HIS A 266 13.92 15.66 15.30
C HIS A 266 14.04 17.09 14.76
N PRO A 267 14.96 17.90 15.29
CA PRO A 267 15.21 19.25 14.78
C PRO A 267 15.61 19.25 13.29
N GLY A 268 15.08 20.20 12.52
CA GLY A 268 15.34 20.36 11.09
C GLY A 268 14.61 19.36 10.19
N VAL A 269 13.73 18.51 10.73
CA VAL A 269 13.00 17.47 9.99
C VAL A 269 11.49 17.68 10.11
N GLN A 270 10.75 17.50 9.02
CA GLN A 270 9.31 17.79 8.92
C GLN A 270 8.95 19.26 9.25
N CYS A 271 9.69 20.20 8.68
CA CYS A 271 9.50 21.63 8.95
C CYS A 271 8.09 22.14 8.60
N PHE A 272 7.48 21.65 7.52
CA PHE A 272 6.14 22.06 7.12
C PHE A 272 5.07 21.52 8.07
N ASP A 273 5.22 20.27 8.53
CA ASP A 273 4.34 19.71 9.58
C ASP A 273 4.33 20.60 10.82
N LYS A 274 5.50 21.09 11.24
CA LYS A 274 5.63 21.94 12.44
C LYS A 274 4.91 23.27 12.34
N MET A 275 4.69 23.78 11.12
CA MET A 275 3.97 25.02 10.89
C MET A 275 2.45 24.85 10.74
N VAL A 276 1.98 23.64 10.40
CA VAL A 276 0.58 23.37 10.01
C VAL A 276 -0.13 22.44 10.99
N ALA A 277 0.52 21.35 11.40
CA ALA A 277 -0.15 20.22 12.03
C ALA A 277 -0.53 20.46 13.50
N GLY A 278 -1.50 19.68 13.97
CA GLY A 278 -2.06 19.79 15.31
C GLY A 278 -1.11 19.40 16.44
N MET A 279 -0.02 18.67 16.19
CA MET A 279 0.97 18.37 17.23
C MET A 279 1.69 19.63 17.73
N TYR A 280 1.84 20.64 16.87
CA TYR A 280 2.72 21.79 17.12
C TYR A 280 1.97 23.11 17.33
N MET A 281 0.76 23.21 16.78
CA MET A 281 -0.06 24.44 16.84
C MET A 281 -0.29 24.95 18.27
N GLY A 282 -0.56 24.04 19.22
CA GLY A 282 -0.72 24.37 20.63
C GLY A 282 0.55 24.97 21.27
N GLU A 283 1.73 24.40 20.98
CA GLU A 283 3.00 24.92 21.50
C GLU A 283 3.35 26.29 20.89
N LEU A 284 3.03 26.53 19.62
CA LEU A 284 3.17 27.86 19.01
C LEU A 284 2.33 28.91 19.75
N VAL A 285 1.07 28.59 20.05
CA VAL A 285 0.20 29.45 20.86
C VAL A 285 0.79 29.67 22.26
N ARG A 286 1.24 28.62 22.93
CA ARG A 286 1.86 28.70 24.26
C ARG A 286 3.06 29.65 24.29
N LEU A 287 3.96 29.55 23.31
CA LEU A 287 5.14 30.41 23.21
C LEU A 287 4.78 31.88 22.98
N VAL A 288 3.73 32.14 22.18
CA VAL A 288 3.22 33.51 22.00
C VAL A 288 2.67 34.05 23.33
N ILE A 289 1.84 33.27 24.03
CA ILE A 289 1.28 33.64 25.35
C ILE A 289 2.41 33.89 26.35
N GLU A 290 3.41 33.00 26.42
CA GLU A 290 4.58 33.16 27.29
C GLU A 290 5.31 34.49 27.03
N LYS A 291 5.52 34.86 25.76
CA LYS A 291 6.13 36.14 25.40
C LYS A 291 5.28 37.33 25.83
N LEU A 292 3.96 37.27 25.67
CA LEU A 292 3.03 38.32 26.08
C LEU A 292 3.01 38.49 27.61
N VAL A 293 3.02 37.39 28.37
CA VAL A 293 3.11 37.41 29.84
C VAL A 293 4.44 38.01 30.28
N LYS A 294 5.57 37.54 29.75
CA LYS A 294 6.90 38.08 30.09
C LYS A 294 7.05 39.56 29.71
N GLY A 295 6.31 40.03 28.70
CA GLY A 295 6.21 41.43 28.31
C GLY A 295 5.21 42.26 29.12
N ASN A 296 4.57 41.68 30.14
CA ASN A 296 3.53 42.33 30.96
C ASN A 296 2.32 42.84 30.16
N LEU A 297 1.96 42.15 29.07
CA LEU A 297 0.86 42.54 28.17
C LEU A 297 -0.47 41.84 28.49
N ILE A 298 -0.41 40.65 29.11
CA ILE A 298 -1.57 39.88 29.57
C ILE A 298 -1.31 39.34 30.97
N PHE A 299 -2.37 39.01 31.70
CA PHE A 299 -2.32 38.40 33.04
C PHE A 299 -1.50 39.20 34.06
N ARG A 300 -1.36 40.52 33.84
CA ARG A 300 -0.50 41.43 34.64
C ARG A 300 0.95 40.91 34.79
N GLY A 301 1.42 40.18 33.79
CA GLY A 301 2.76 39.59 33.79
C GLY A 301 2.93 38.37 34.69
N VAL A 302 1.85 37.86 35.28
CA VAL A 302 1.87 36.67 36.15
C VAL A 302 1.37 35.46 35.38
N GLY A 303 2.31 34.59 34.99
CA GLY A 303 2.00 33.28 34.42
C GLY A 303 1.94 32.18 35.49
N SER A 304 1.98 30.93 35.04
CA SER A 304 2.03 29.74 35.90
C SER A 304 3.17 28.81 35.49
N GLN A 305 3.54 27.87 36.38
CA GLN A 305 4.51 26.84 36.03
C GLN A 305 4.04 25.99 34.83
N LEU A 306 2.74 25.68 34.76
CA LEU A 306 2.17 24.93 33.65
C LEU A 306 2.30 25.69 32.34
N LEU A 307 1.96 26.98 32.29
CA LEU A 307 2.08 27.81 31.09
C LEU A 307 3.52 27.89 30.57
N PHE A 308 4.51 27.89 31.46
CA PHE A 308 5.93 27.96 31.10
C PHE A 308 6.57 26.59 30.82
N THR A 309 5.83 25.50 31.00
CA THR A 309 6.28 24.16 30.68
C THR A 309 5.94 23.83 29.22
N PRO A 310 6.87 23.33 28.40
CA PRO A 310 6.59 22.97 27.00
C PRO A 310 5.45 21.94 26.86
N ASN A 311 4.68 22.06 25.78
CA ASN A 311 3.60 21.13 25.38
C ASN A 311 2.42 21.00 26.36
N THR A 312 2.25 21.94 27.30
CA THR A 312 1.10 21.96 28.23
C THR A 312 -0.15 22.62 27.67
N PHE A 313 -0.05 23.24 26.48
CA PHE A 313 -1.17 23.85 25.79
C PHE A 313 -1.51 22.99 24.55
N PRO A 314 -2.33 21.94 24.67
CA PRO A 314 -2.71 21.11 23.53
C PRO A 314 -3.57 21.86 22.52
N THR A 315 -3.52 21.46 21.25
CA THR A 315 -4.37 22.04 20.18
C THR A 315 -5.87 21.91 20.46
N LYS A 316 -6.30 20.99 21.33
CA LYS A 316 -7.68 20.91 21.84
C LYS A 316 -8.13 22.24 22.48
N PHE A 317 -7.26 22.89 23.25
CA PHE A 317 -7.58 24.17 23.89
C PHE A 317 -7.86 25.26 22.86
N ILE A 318 -7.14 25.27 21.73
CA ILE A 318 -7.41 26.20 20.63
C ILE A 318 -8.84 26.01 20.11
N SER A 319 -9.24 24.76 19.84
CA SER A 319 -10.59 24.47 19.36
C SER A 319 -11.67 24.90 20.35
N GLU A 320 -11.47 24.64 21.64
CA GLU A 320 -12.42 24.99 22.72
C GLU A 320 -12.53 26.51 22.93
N ILE A 321 -11.40 27.22 22.96
CA ILE A 321 -11.35 28.69 23.06
C ILE A 321 -12.05 29.34 21.87
N LEU A 322 -11.86 28.80 20.66
CA LEU A 322 -12.47 29.34 19.44
C LEU A 322 -13.96 28.98 19.31
N ALA A 323 -14.38 27.86 19.90
CA ALA A 323 -15.77 27.41 19.96
C ALA A 323 -16.61 28.11 21.04
N ASP A 324 -15.99 28.83 21.99
CA ASP A 324 -16.74 29.63 22.97
C ASP A 324 -17.72 30.60 22.26
N GLU A 325 -19.01 30.39 22.49
CA GLU A 325 -20.10 31.24 22.01
C GLU A 325 -20.61 32.15 23.14
N GLY A 326 -20.93 33.40 22.79
CA GLY A 326 -21.37 34.40 23.76
C GLY A 326 -20.22 34.99 24.59
N GLY A 327 -20.34 36.25 24.99
CA GLY A 327 -19.26 37.03 25.61
C GLY A 327 -18.80 36.57 27.01
N ASN A 328 -19.18 35.37 27.48
CA ASN A 328 -18.81 34.88 28.81
C ASN A 328 -17.56 33.98 28.79
N MET A 329 -17.21 33.41 27.63
CA MET A 329 -15.97 32.64 27.38
C MET A 329 -15.71 31.54 28.42
N VAL A 330 -16.69 30.66 28.61
CA VAL A 330 -16.70 29.67 29.71
C VAL A 330 -15.57 28.66 29.54
N GLN A 331 -15.38 28.11 28.34
CA GLN A 331 -14.33 27.14 28.07
C GLN A 331 -12.94 27.77 28.25
N THR A 332 -12.77 29.00 27.76
CA THR A 332 -11.52 29.76 27.92
C THR A 332 -11.17 29.93 29.40
N ARG A 333 -12.14 30.24 30.27
CA ARG A 333 -11.90 30.36 31.72
C ARG A 333 -11.50 29.03 32.35
N GLN A 334 -12.17 27.93 32.00
CA GLN A 334 -11.82 26.60 32.47
C GLN A 334 -10.39 26.21 32.06
N ILE A 335 -9.98 26.53 30.84
CA ILE A 335 -8.61 26.31 30.37
C ILE A 335 -7.60 27.15 31.15
N LEU A 336 -7.92 28.40 31.49
CA LEU A 336 -7.05 29.21 32.36
C LEU A 336 -6.91 28.61 33.76
N ASP A 337 -8.00 28.07 34.33
CA ASP A 337 -7.98 27.36 35.61
C ASP A 337 -7.10 26.09 35.51
N GLU A 338 -7.25 25.30 34.43
CA GLU A 338 -6.40 24.12 34.16
C GLU A 338 -4.92 24.49 34.01
N LEU A 339 -4.62 25.65 33.43
CA LEU A 339 -3.28 26.19 33.32
C LEU A 339 -2.79 26.84 34.63
N GLY A 340 -3.62 26.94 35.67
CA GLY A 340 -3.25 27.59 36.94
C GLY A 340 -3.06 29.10 36.83
N ILE A 341 -3.80 29.76 35.94
CA ILE A 341 -3.81 31.22 35.76
C ILE A 341 -4.97 31.82 36.56
N GLU A 342 -4.70 32.29 37.77
CA GLU A 342 -5.73 32.77 38.71
C GLU A 342 -6.11 34.25 38.50
N THR A 343 -5.22 35.05 37.91
CA THR A 343 -5.41 36.51 37.77
C THR A 343 -5.45 36.90 36.29
N TYR A 344 -6.65 37.25 35.82
CA TYR A 344 -6.87 37.74 34.46
C TYR A 344 -8.06 38.69 34.40
N VAL A 345 -8.10 39.53 33.36
CA VAL A 345 -9.24 40.40 33.03
C VAL A 345 -9.88 39.96 31.72
N TYR A 346 -11.09 40.46 31.43
CA TYR A 346 -11.81 40.07 30.21
C TYR A 346 -11.01 40.36 28.92
N SER A 347 -10.23 41.43 28.88
CA SER A 347 -9.35 41.73 27.73
C SER A 347 -8.27 40.67 27.51
N ASP A 348 -7.79 40.00 28.56
CA ASP A 348 -6.81 38.91 28.40
C ASP A 348 -7.42 37.73 27.64
N LEU A 349 -8.71 37.44 27.87
CA LEU A 349 -9.44 36.38 27.18
C LEU A 349 -9.57 36.68 25.68
N LEU A 350 -9.85 37.95 25.35
CA LEU A 350 -9.89 38.41 23.95
C LEU A 350 -8.53 38.27 23.27
N VAL A 351 -7.45 38.65 23.96
CA VAL A 351 -6.08 38.50 23.43
C VAL A 351 -5.74 37.02 23.24
N LEU A 352 -6.08 36.16 24.19
CA LEU A 352 -5.87 34.71 24.06
C LEU A 352 -6.61 34.15 22.84
N ARG A 353 -7.88 34.53 22.65
CA ARG A 353 -8.68 34.14 21.49
C ARG A 353 -8.05 34.63 20.18
N GLU A 354 -7.55 35.86 20.14
CA GLU A 354 -6.91 36.45 18.96
C GLU A 354 -5.61 35.73 18.58
N VAL A 355 -4.79 35.35 19.57
CA VAL A 355 -3.59 34.53 19.37
C VAL A 355 -3.97 33.18 18.75
N CYS A 356 -4.94 32.48 19.35
CA CYS A 356 -5.46 31.21 18.82
C CYS A 356 -5.94 31.37 17.37
N MET A 357 -6.70 32.43 17.09
CA MET A 357 -7.24 32.70 15.76
C MET A 357 -6.14 32.94 14.73
N THR A 358 -5.14 33.75 15.08
CA THR A 358 -4.03 34.11 14.18
C THR A 358 -3.16 32.91 13.84
N VAL A 359 -2.74 32.13 14.84
CA VAL A 359 -1.90 30.94 14.64
C VAL A 359 -2.65 29.89 13.81
N SER A 360 -3.92 29.62 14.13
CA SER A 360 -4.76 28.70 13.36
C SER A 360 -5.00 29.18 11.93
N ARG A 361 -5.20 30.49 11.72
CA ARG A 361 -5.39 31.06 10.38
C ARG A 361 -4.15 30.88 9.53
N ARG A 362 -2.96 31.07 10.09
CA ARG A 362 -1.70 30.79 9.39
C ARG A 362 -1.60 29.33 8.96
N SER A 363 -1.88 28.39 9.86
CA SER A 363 -1.90 26.95 9.54
C SER A 363 -2.88 26.65 8.40
N ALA A 364 -4.10 27.18 8.45
CA ALA A 364 -5.09 27.03 7.39
C ALA A 364 -4.59 27.58 6.04
N ASN A 365 -3.95 28.74 6.05
CA ASN A 365 -3.44 29.38 4.84
C ASN A 365 -2.28 28.60 4.20
N LEU A 366 -1.36 28.08 5.02
CA LEU A 366 -0.25 27.24 4.57
C LEU A 366 -0.76 25.91 3.99
N CYS A 367 -1.71 25.25 4.66
CA CYS A 367 -2.36 24.04 4.17
C CYS A 367 -3.10 24.31 2.84
N ALA A 368 -3.85 25.42 2.75
CA ALA A 368 -4.52 25.84 1.54
C ALA A 368 -3.56 26.09 0.37
N ALA A 369 -2.40 26.71 0.63
CA ALA A 369 -1.37 26.91 -0.38
C ALA A 369 -0.80 25.59 -0.89
N ALA A 370 -0.54 24.63 0.00
CA ALA A 370 -0.08 23.29 -0.40
C ALA A 370 -1.15 22.55 -1.23
N ILE A 371 -2.43 22.60 -0.83
CA ILE A 371 -3.55 22.04 -1.60
C ILE A 371 -3.63 22.69 -3.00
N ALA A 372 -3.61 24.02 -3.06
CA ALA A 372 -3.68 24.76 -4.32
C ALA A 372 -2.48 24.45 -5.24
N CYS A 373 -1.29 24.26 -4.67
CA CYS A 373 -0.09 23.83 -5.40
C CYS A 373 -0.34 22.49 -6.11
N VAL A 374 -0.81 21.48 -5.38
CA VAL A 374 -1.06 20.15 -5.95
C VAL A 374 -2.21 20.18 -6.96
N LEU A 375 -3.28 20.93 -6.70
CA LEU A 375 -4.39 21.08 -7.65
C LEU A 375 -3.97 21.74 -8.97
N ASN A 376 -3.16 22.81 -8.90
CA ASN A 376 -2.60 23.46 -10.09
C ASN A 376 -1.70 22.50 -10.88
N ARG A 377 -0.90 21.68 -10.18
CA ARG A 377 -0.07 20.63 -10.78
C ARG A 377 -0.91 19.57 -11.50
N ILE A 378 -2.02 19.14 -10.89
CA ILE A 378 -2.96 18.17 -11.49
C ILE A 378 -3.64 18.77 -12.73
N GLY A 379 -4.00 20.06 -12.69
CA GLY A 379 -4.50 20.81 -13.84
C GLY A 379 -5.86 20.35 -14.38
N LYS A 380 -6.66 19.62 -13.59
CA LYS A 380 -8.01 19.20 -13.98
C LYS A 380 -9.01 20.33 -13.73
N LYS A 381 -9.92 20.58 -14.68
CA LYS A 381 -10.96 21.62 -14.57
C LYS A 381 -11.90 21.47 -13.38
N LYS A 382 -12.14 20.23 -12.95
CA LYS A 382 -12.96 19.90 -11.78
C LYS A 382 -12.16 18.96 -10.91
N ALA A 383 -11.97 19.33 -9.65
CA ALA A 383 -11.21 18.54 -8.69
C ALA A 383 -12.01 18.30 -7.41
N ILE A 384 -11.97 17.07 -6.90
CA ILE A 384 -12.47 16.73 -5.57
C ILE A 384 -11.28 16.52 -4.64
N VAL A 385 -11.31 17.20 -3.50
CA VAL A 385 -10.31 17.06 -2.45
C VAL A 385 -10.96 16.38 -1.25
N GLY A 386 -10.54 15.16 -0.96
CA GLY A 386 -10.91 14.46 0.27
C GLY A 386 -9.97 14.85 1.40
N ILE A 387 -10.48 15.41 2.49
CA ILE A 387 -9.67 15.82 3.64
C ILE A 387 -10.19 15.17 4.93
N ASP A 388 -9.27 14.60 5.70
CA ASP A 388 -9.54 14.01 7.02
C ASP A 388 -8.51 14.51 8.06
N GLY A 389 -8.73 14.16 9.32
CA GLY A 389 -7.84 14.44 10.43
C GLY A 389 -8.52 15.19 11.57
N SER A 390 -8.09 14.88 12.79
CA SER A 390 -8.69 15.40 14.03
C SER A 390 -8.63 16.92 14.12
N THR A 391 -7.49 17.53 13.77
CA THR A 391 -7.31 18.98 13.80
C THR A 391 -8.28 19.67 12.86
N TYR A 392 -8.43 19.16 11.64
CA TYR A 392 -9.39 19.71 10.68
C TYR A 392 -10.85 19.50 11.10
N ARG A 393 -11.18 18.31 11.60
CA ARG A 393 -12.54 17.94 11.99
C ARG A 393 -13.07 18.73 13.19
N PHE A 394 -12.23 18.96 14.20
CA PHE A 394 -12.68 19.55 15.47
C PHE A 394 -12.44 21.05 15.56
N HIS A 395 -11.59 21.63 14.71
CA HIS A 395 -11.36 23.07 14.73
C HIS A 395 -12.53 23.81 14.04
N PRO A 396 -13.20 24.76 14.72
CA PRO A 396 -14.49 25.31 14.28
C PRO A 396 -14.44 26.06 12.93
N PHE A 397 -13.27 26.55 12.54
CA PHE A 397 -13.13 27.40 11.35
C PHE A 397 -12.21 26.85 10.27
N LEU A 398 -11.56 25.70 10.47
CA LEU A 398 -10.49 25.28 9.56
C LEU A 398 -11.03 24.94 8.16
N HIS A 399 -12.20 24.28 8.10
CA HIS A 399 -12.89 23.97 6.85
C HIS A 399 -13.13 25.20 5.97
N SER A 400 -13.75 26.26 6.52
CA SER A 400 -14.08 27.46 5.76
C SER A 400 -12.82 28.23 5.36
N TRP A 401 -11.86 28.37 6.26
CA TRP A 401 -10.63 29.12 5.98
C TRP A 401 -9.76 28.45 4.93
N VAL A 402 -9.59 27.12 5.00
CA VAL A 402 -8.87 26.37 3.96
C VAL A 402 -9.60 26.52 2.63
N LYS A 403 -10.91 26.30 2.60
CA LYS A 403 -11.71 26.42 1.38
C LYS A 403 -11.61 27.80 0.74
N ASP A 404 -11.74 28.87 1.51
CA ASP A 404 -11.68 30.24 0.98
C ASP A 404 -10.28 30.60 0.52
N LYS A 405 -9.24 30.22 1.27
CA LYS A 405 -7.86 30.51 0.86
C LYS A 405 -7.43 29.70 -0.36
N VAL A 406 -7.86 28.44 -0.51
CA VAL A 406 -7.60 27.67 -1.75
C VAL A 406 -8.19 28.41 -2.95
N ARG A 407 -9.42 28.93 -2.87
CA ARG A 407 -10.04 29.71 -3.97
C ARG A 407 -9.25 30.96 -4.37
N GLU A 408 -8.60 31.62 -3.42
CA GLU A 408 -7.78 32.81 -3.71
C GLU A 408 -6.45 32.49 -4.41
N LEU A 409 -5.92 31.28 -4.18
CA LEU A 409 -4.59 30.87 -4.65
C LEU A 409 -4.62 29.99 -5.90
N LEU A 410 -5.71 29.26 -6.11
CA LEU A 410 -5.90 28.31 -7.20
C LEU A 410 -6.03 29.02 -8.55
N ASP A 411 -5.61 28.35 -9.63
CA ASP A 411 -5.91 28.80 -11.00
C ASP A 411 -7.43 29.00 -11.16
N PRO A 412 -7.90 30.19 -11.61
CA PRO A 412 -9.32 30.48 -11.80
C PRO A 412 -10.07 29.52 -12.73
N ASN A 413 -9.37 28.75 -13.57
CA ASN A 413 -9.96 27.76 -14.48
C ASN A 413 -10.24 26.41 -13.83
N ILE A 414 -9.83 26.22 -12.57
CA ILE A 414 -10.05 24.99 -11.81
C ILE A 414 -11.16 25.23 -10.79
N ASP A 415 -12.26 24.51 -10.95
CA ASP A 415 -13.30 24.38 -9.93
C ASP A 415 -12.95 23.23 -8.99
N PHE A 416 -13.16 23.41 -7.68
CA PHE A 416 -12.88 22.36 -6.71
C PHE A 416 -13.95 22.24 -5.63
N HIS A 417 -14.12 21.01 -5.14
CA HIS A 417 -14.96 20.71 -3.99
C HIS A 417 -14.13 20.07 -2.88
N LEU A 418 -14.08 20.71 -1.73
CA LEU A 418 -13.48 20.16 -0.51
C LEU A 418 -14.51 19.31 0.24
N VAL A 419 -14.24 18.03 0.40
CA VAL A 419 -15.12 17.04 1.04
C VAL A 419 -14.41 16.53 2.29
N GLN A 420 -15.11 16.55 3.42
CA GLN A 420 -14.62 15.91 4.62
C GLN A 420 -14.81 14.40 4.50
N ALA A 421 -13.73 13.63 4.48
CA ALA A 421 -13.82 12.18 4.39
C ALA A 421 -14.34 11.62 5.72
N GLY A 422 -15.39 10.80 5.64
CA GLY A 422 -15.90 10.06 6.80
C GLY A 422 -15.09 8.78 6.97
N ASP A 423 -14.08 8.82 7.84
CA ASP A 423 -13.20 7.68 8.16
C ASP A 423 -12.41 7.18 6.94
N GLY A 424 -11.60 8.09 6.38
CA GLY A 424 -10.92 7.88 5.11
C GLY A 424 -9.89 6.75 5.15
N SER A 425 -9.11 6.66 6.22
CA SER A 425 -8.01 5.69 6.36
C SER A 425 -8.49 4.24 6.44
N GLY A 426 -9.47 3.94 7.30
CA GLY A 426 -9.98 2.58 7.51
C GLY A 426 -10.74 2.06 6.29
N ARG A 427 -11.71 2.83 5.78
CA ARG A 427 -12.49 2.45 4.58
C ARG A 427 -11.59 2.37 3.35
N GLY A 428 -10.67 3.33 3.21
CA GLY A 428 -9.69 3.36 2.14
C GLY A 428 -8.84 2.10 2.10
N ALA A 429 -8.42 1.58 3.25
CA ALA A 429 -7.65 0.34 3.30
C ALA A 429 -8.41 -0.89 2.81
N ALA A 430 -9.66 -1.04 3.21
CA ALA A 430 -10.51 -2.12 2.70
C ALA A 430 -10.70 -2.01 1.18
N LEU A 431 -10.91 -0.79 0.67
CA LEU A 431 -11.09 -0.52 -0.76
C LEU A 431 -9.81 -0.76 -1.57
N VAL A 432 -8.64 -0.37 -1.08
CA VAL A 432 -7.37 -0.69 -1.75
C VAL A 432 -7.12 -2.20 -1.77
N ALA A 433 -7.44 -2.92 -0.69
CA ALA A 433 -7.39 -4.38 -0.69
C ALA A 433 -8.34 -4.98 -1.74
N ALA A 434 -9.53 -4.43 -1.91
CA ALA A 434 -10.48 -4.85 -2.94
C ALA A 434 -10.00 -4.56 -4.36
N ILE A 435 -9.37 -3.40 -4.60
CA ILE A 435 -8.74 -3.06 -5.88
C ILE A 435 -7.60 -4.04 -6.18
N ALA A 436 -6.75 -4.32 -5.19
CA ALA A 436 -5.63 -5.25 -5.33
C ALA A 436 -6.11 -6.67 -5.65
N ASP A 437 -7.20 -7.10 -5.02
CA ASP A 437 -7.85 -8.38 -5.29
C ASP A 437 -8.43 -8.45 -6.70
N LYS A 438 -9.26 -7.48 -7.08
CA LYS A 438 -9.91 -7.39 -8.39
C LYS A 438 -8.90 -7.36 -9.54
N LEU A 439 -7.82 -6.60 -9.40
CA LEU A 439 -6.76 -6.49 -10.40
C LEU A 439 -5.76 -7.64 -10.35
N ASN A 440 -5.94 -8.59 -9.43
CA ASN A 440 -5.02 -9.69 -9.17
C ASN A 440 -3.56 -9.21 -9.06
N LEU A 441 -3.36 -8.09 -8.35
CA LEU A 441 -2.03 -7.48 -8.15
C LEU A 441 -1.09 -8.41 -7.37
N GLN A 442 -1.64 -9.47 -6.76
CA GLN A 442 -0.87 -10.56 -6.18
C GLN A 442 -0.04 -11.31 -7.21
N CYS A 443 -0.59 -11.59 -8.39
CA CYS A 443 0.00 -12.50 -9.38
C CYS A 443 0.93 -11.77 -10.38
N SER A 444 0.55 -10.54 -10.76
CA SER A 444 1.17 -9.81 -11.89
C SER A 444 2.61 -9.35 -11.65
N GLN A 445 2.95 -8.79 -10.47
CA GLN A 445 4.33 -8.32 -10.19
C GLN A 445 5.33 -9.47 -10.05
N PHE A 446 4.91 -10.61 -9.51
CA PHE A 446 5.76 -11.80 -9.37
C PHE A 446 5.95 -12.52 -10.71
N GLN A 447 4.88 -12.68 -11.51
CA GLN A 447 4.97 -13.22 -12.87
C GLN A 447 5.94 -12.44 -13.74
N ILE A 448 5.92 -11.11 -13.67
CA ILE A 448 6.84 -10.29 -14.46
C ILE A 448 8.28 -10.36 -13.91
N ALA A 449 8.47 -10.47 -12.59
CA ALA A 449 9.79 -10.74 -12.01
C ALA A 449 10.35 -12.10 -12.47
N ILE A 450 9.51 -13.13 -12.56
CA ILE A 450 9.87 -14.43 -13.14
C ILE A 450 10.24 -14.28 -14.63
N LEU A 451 9.37 -13.64 -15.43
CA LEU A 451 9.58 -13.41 -16.85
C LEU A 451 10.81 -12.55 -17.18
N ARG A 452 11.28 -11.70 -16.25
CA ARG A 452 12.49 -10.87 -16.40
C ARG A 452 13.77 -11.58 -15.96
N LYS A 453 13.73 -12.42 -14.92
CA LYS A 453 14.85 -13.31 -14.56
C LYS A 453 15.08 -14.38 -15.63
N MET A 454 14.02 -14.73 -16.35
CA MET A 454 14.06 -15.62 -17.49
C MET A 454 14.34 -14.83 -18.76
N GLU A 455 15.60 -14.75 -19.18
CA GLU A 455 15.89 -14.38 -20.57
C GLU A 455 15.27 -15.45 -21.47
N PHE A 456 14.05 -15.21 -21.95
CA PHE A 456 13.33 -16.14 -22.81
C PHE A 456 13.49 -15.71 -24.27
N PRO A 457 14.60 -16.05 -24.96
CA PRO A 457 14.68 -15.82 -26.38
C PRO A 457 13.56 -16.63 -27.03
N LYS A 458 12.72 -15.97 -27.85
CA LYS A 458 11.60 -16.58 -28.59
C LYS A 458 11.98 -17.82 -29.43
N ARG A 459 13.28 -18.15 -29.54
CA ARG A 459 13.90 -19.25 -30.29
C ARG A 459 14.21 -20.51 -29.46
N GLU A 460 14.13 -20.47 -28.12
CA GLU A 460 14.45 -21.60 -27.21
C GLU A 460 13.24 -22.09 -26.39
N LYS A 461 12.09 -22.30 -27.04
CA LYS A 461 10.87 -22.79 -26.36
C LYS A 461 10.92 -24.28 -26.06
N ASN A 462 11.64 -24.69 -25.00
CA ASN A 462 11.60 -26.07 -24.50
C ASN A 462 11.64 -26.10 -22.96
N VAL A 463 10.85 -26.98 -22.36
CA VAL A 463 10.72 -27.10 -20.89
C VAL A 463 12.06 -27.39 -20.22
N TRP A 464 12.98 -28.11 -20.86
CA TRP A 464 14.32 -28.37 -20.31
C TRP A 464 15.15 -27.09 -20.11
N HIS A 465 15.12 -26.16 -21.07
CA HIS A 465 15.79 -24.87 -20.95
C HIS A 465 15.10 -24.00 -19.89
N LEU A 466 13.76 -24.01 -19.87
CA LEU A 466 12.97 -23.32 -18.85
C LEU A 466 13.27 -23.83 -17.44
N SER A 467 13.38 -25.14 -17.24
CA SER A 467 13.73 -25.74 -15.94
C SER A 467 15.10 -25.28 -15.45
N LYS A 468 16.11 -25.19 -16.33
CA LYS A 468 17.42 -24.62 -15.96
C LYS A 468 17.30 -23.19 -15.45
N GLN A 469 16.54 -22.36 -16.15
CA GLN A 469 16.35 -20.96 -15.76
C GLN A 469 15.56 -20.85 -14.45
N LEU A 470 14.51 -21.65 -14.26
CA LEU A 470 13.73 -21.72 -13.02
C LEU A 470 14.61 -22.06 -11.83
N ILE A 471 15.41 -23.12 -11.93
CA ILE A 471 16.33 -23.57 -10.86
C ILE A 471 17.35 -22.47 -10.51
N GLN A 472 17.89 -21.78 -11.51
CA GLN A 472 18.86 -20.70 -11.29
C GLN A 472 18.21 -19.46 -10.69
N ALA A 473 17.00 -19.11 -11.14
CA ALA A 473 16.27 -17.92 -10.70
C ALA A 473 15.68 -18.05 -9.29
N PHE A 474 15.34 -19.29 -8.89
CA PHE A 474 14.64 -19.63 -7.65
C PHE A 474 15.29 -20.85 -6.95
N PRO A 475 16.52 -20.72 -6.44
CA PRO A 475 17.28 -21.86 -5.91
C PRO A 475 16.69 -22.48 -4.63
N SER A 476 15.90 -21.71 -3.89
CA SER A 476 15.24 -22.13 -2.64
C SER A 476 13.83 -22.69 -2.84
N SER A 477 13.27 -22.55 -4.05
CA SER A 477 11.91 -23.00 -4.36
C SER A 477 11.91 -24.42 -4.90
N GLU A 478 10.84 -25.17 -4.63
CA GLU A 478 10.65 -26.48 -5.22
C GLU A 478 10.21 -26.34 -6.68
N CYS A 479 11.06 -26.81 -7.61
CA CYS A 479 10.77 -26.78 -9.04
C CYS A 479 10.60 -28.21 -9.55
N ARG A 480 9.49 -28.45 -10.25
CA ARG A 480 9.12 -29.76 -10.78
C ARG A 480 8.82 -29.67 -12.28
N VAL A 481 8.85 -30.80 -12.96
CA VAL A 481 8.43 -30.96 -14.36
C VAL A 481 7.39 -32.05 -14.44
N CYS A 482 6.29 -31.77 -15.12
CA CYS A 482 5.21 -32.72 -15.30
C CYS A 482 5.17 -33.22 -16.75
N PHE A 483 5.23 -34.54 -16.92
CA PHE A 483 4.89 -35.21 -18.17
C PHE A 483 3.45 -35.70 -18.10
N LEU A 484 2.61 -35.14 -18.95
CA LEU A 484 1.22 -35.55 -19.12
C LEU A 484 1.14 -36.51 -20.30
N THR A 485 0.75 -37.76 -20.05
CA THR A 485 0.54 -38.76 -21.11
C THR A 485 -0.46 -39.83 -20.65
N ASN A 486 -0.68 -40.85 -21.47
CA ASN A 486 -1.43 -42.05 -21.10
C ASN A 486 -0.96 -43.27 -21.91
N CYS A 487 -1.46 -44.46 -21.56
CA CYS A 487 -1.07 -45.72 -22.23
C CYS A 487 -1.38 -45.76 -23.74
N LYS A 488 -2.26 -44.87 -24.23
CA LYS A 488 -2.62 -44.77 -25.65
C LYS A 488 -1.92 -43.63 -26.38
N ARG A 489 -1.11 -42.82 -25.67
CA ARG A 489 -0.52 -41.58 -26.19
C ARG A 489 -1.57 -40.69 -26.88
N LYS A 490 -2.66 -40.43 -26.17
CA LYS A 490 -3.76 -39.57 -26.62
C LYS A 490 -4.31 -38.77 -25.45
N VAL A 491 -3.67 -37.64 -25.14
CA VAL A 491 -4.08 -36.74 -24.05
C VAL A 491 -4.71 -35.48 -24.59
N SER A 492 -5.89 -35.15 -24.07
CA SER A 492 -6.64 -33.95 -24.43
C SER A 492 -6.27 -32.77 -23.53
N LEU A 493 -6.07 -31.61 -24.15
CA LEU A 493 -5.81 -30.33 -23.50
C LEU A 493 -6.59 -29.21 -24.20
N TRP A 494 -6.88 -28.16 -23.44
CA TRP A 494 -7.51 -26.92 -23.89
C TRP A 494 -6.56 -25.75 -23.68
N HIS A 495 -6.91 -24.61 -24.26
CA HIS A 495 -6.13 -23.38 -24.22
C HIS A 495 -4.69 -23.57 -24.68
N GLN A 496 -4.48 -24.29 -25.78
CA GLN A 496 -3.17 -24.50 -26.39
C GLN A 496 -3.06 -23.71 -27.69
N ARG A 497 -1.92 -23.05 -27.93
CA ARG A 497 -1.69 -22.18 -29.11
C ARG A 497 -1.72 -22.96 -30.41
N THR A 498 -1.39 -24.24 -30.36
CA THR A 498 -1.41 -25.19 -31.48
C THR A 498 -2.79 -25.80 -31.73
N GLY A 499 -3.77 -25.53 -30.85
CA GLY A 499 -5.11 -26.11 -30.92
C GLY A 499 -6.10 -25.37 -31.78
N ASP A 500 -7.28 -25.97 -31.95
CA ASP A 500 -8.37 -25.37 -32.73
C ASP A 500 -8.96 -24.17 -31.98
N PRO A 501 -8.81 -22.93 -32.49
CA PRO A 501 -9.33 -21.74 -31.81
C PRO A 501 -10.86 -21.72 -31.72
N ASN A 502 -11.57 -22.45 -32.57
CA ASN A 502 -13.03 -22.57 -32.50
C ASN A 502 -13.48 -23.49 -31.36
N PHE A 503 -12.55 -24.23 -30.77
CA PHE A 503 -12.78 -25.18 -29.70
C PHE A 503 -11.86 -24.89 -28.51
N GLU A 504 -11.73 -23.61 -28.16
CA GLU A 504 -10.94 -23.12 -27.02
C GLU A 504 -9.48 -23.57 -27.05
N GLY A 505 -8.88 -23.74 -28.24
CA GLY A 505 -7.51 -24.22 -28.37
C GLY A 505 -7.35 -25.71 -28.03
N PHE A 506 -8.37 -26.52 -28.30
CA PHE A 506 -8.35 -27.97 -28.07
C PHE A 506 -7.29 -28.68 -28.92
N VAL A 507 -6.57 -29.62 -28.29
CA VAL A 507 -5.56 -30.48 -28.92
C VAL A 507 -5.63 -31.90 -28.35
N VAL A 508 -5.15 -32.86 -29.14
CA VAL A 508 -4.84 -34.21 -28.67
C VAL A 508 -3.38 -34.51 -28.98
N TRP A 509 -2.56 -34.56 -27.93
CA TRP A 509 -1.13 -34.84 -28.01
C TRP A 509 -0.82 -36.29 -27.64
N ASP A 510 0.34 -36.78 -28.09
CA ASP A 510 0.93 -38.02 -27.59
C ASP A 510 1.41 -37.89 -26.15
N TYR A 511 2.02 -36.75 -25.84
CA TYR A 511 2.34 -36.29 -24.50
C TYR A 511 2.43 -34.76 -24.47
N HIS A 512 2.33 -34.18 -23.28
CA HIS A 512 2.60 -32.76 -23.05
C HIS A 512 3.56 -32.60 -21.87
N VAL A 513 4.36 -31.54 -21.87
CA VAL A 513 5.33 -31.28 -20.80
C VAL A 513 5.20 -29.83 -20.37
N PHE A 514 5.13 -29.59 -19.06
CA PHE A 514 5.14 -28.25 -18.48
C PHE A 514 5.95 -28.25 -17.16
N ALA A 515 6.45 -27.09 -16.76
CA ALA A 515 7.15 -26.93 -15.48
C ALA A 515 6.22 -26.38 -14.39
N MET A 516 6.56 -26.68 -13.14
CA MET A 516 5.86 -26.23 -11.94
C MET A 516 6.87 -25.58 -11.00
N LEU A 517 6.46 -24.51 -10.32
CA LEU A 517 7.26 -23.87 -9.28
C LEU A 517 6.36 -23.60 -8.07
N HIS A 518 6.80 -24.06 -6.90
CA HIS A 518 6.18 -23.72 -5.63
C HIS A 518 6.60 -22.31 -5.19
N HIS A 519 5.63 -21.47 -4.83
CA HIS A 519 5.86 -20.14 -4.27
C HIS A 519 5.11 -19.95 -2.94
N ASP A 520 5.84 -19.53 -1.91
CA ASP A 520 5.36 -19.39 -0.53
C ASP A 520 4.06 -18.58 -0.38
N GLU A 521 3.78 -17.62 -1.28
CA GLU A 521 2.55 -16.81 -1.22
C GLU A 521 1.50 -17.12 -2.29
N GLN A 522 1.87 -17.80 -3.38
CA GLN A 522 0.98 -18.01 -4.53
C GLN A 522 0.62 -19.47 -4.75
N GLY A 523 1.20 -20.38 -3.97
CA GLY A 523 1.09 -21.82 -4.17
C GLY A 523 1.83 -22.26 -5.44
N GLU A 524 1.26 -23.25 -6.12
CA GLU A 524 1.85 -23.84 -7.32
C GLU A 524 1.58 -23.01 -8.58
N LEU A 525 2.66 -22.63 -9.27
CA LEU A 525 2.62 -21.92 -10.56
C LEU A 525 2.97 -22.85 -11.71
N ILE A 526 2.18 -22.81 -12.78
CA ILE A 526 2.36 -23.61 -13.99
C ILE A 526 2.99 -22.79 -15.10
N PHE A 527 4.06 -23.35 -15.66
CA PHE A 527 4.79 -22.82 -16.79
C PHE A 527 4.60 -23.73 -18.00
N ASP A 528 3.51 -23.53 -18.72
CA ASP A 528 3.25 -24.19 -20.00
C ASP A 528 3.61 -23.26 -21.17
N LEU A 529 4.58 -23.65 -21.99
CA LEU A 529 5.07 -22.86 -23.12
C LEU A 529 4.10 -22.81 -24.30
N ASP A 530 3.13 -23.74 -24.36
CA ASP A 530 2.13 -23.80 -25.43
C ASP A 530 0.77 -23.25 -25.00
N THR A 531 0.59 -22.86 -23.74
CA THR A 531 -0.72 -22.34 -23.30
C THR A 531 -1.05 -20.95 -23.88
N THR A 532 -2.35 -20.71 -24.08
CA THR A 532 -2.96 -19.40 -24.31
C THR A 532 -3.40 -18.72 -23.01
N LEU A 533 -3.35 -19.43 -21.88
CA LEU A 533 -3.55 -18.83 -20.56
C LEU A 533 -2.40 -17.86 -20.22
N GLN A 534 -2.56 -17.14 -19.11
CA GLN A 534 -1.49 -16.30 -18.58
C GLN A 534 -0.23 -17.16 -18.32
N PHE A 535 0.95 -16.61 -18.59
CA PHE A 535 2.22 -17.34 -18.44
C PHE A 535 3.16 -16.67 -17.42
N PRO A 536 3.60 -17.39 -16.37
CA PRO A 536 2.97 -18.61 -15.83
C PRO A 536 1.51 -18.35 -15.43
N CYS A 537 0.71 -19.37 -15.10
CA CYS A 537 -0.61 -19.21 -14.44
C CYS A 537 -0.65 -20.00 -13.14
N SER A 538 -1.69 -19.81 -12.31
CA SER A 538 -1.86 -20.63 -11.11
C SER A 538 -2.24 -22.07 -11.49
N ALA A 539 -1.82 -23.05 -10.69
CA ALA A 539 -2.19 -24.44 -10.90
C ALA A 539 -3.72 -24.63 -10.93
N LYS A 540 -4.44 -23.90 -10.09
CA LYS A 540 -5.91 -23.88 -10.09
C LYS A 540 -6.49 -23.46 -11.44
N GLU A 541 -6.06 -22.31 -11.97
CA GLU A 541 -6.55 -21.83 -13.26
C GLU A 541 -6.19 -22.80 -14.40
N TYR A 542 -4.96 -23.30 -14.41
CA TYR A 542 -4.51 -24.26 -15.41
C TYR A 542 -5.32 -25.55 -15.36
N PHE A 543 -5.65 -26.04 -14.17
CA PHE A 543 -6.44 -27.25 -13.99
C PHE A 543 -7.89 -27.05 -14.46
N GLU A 544 -8.54 -25.98 -14.02
CA GLU A 544 -9.92 -25.65 -14.41
C GLU A 544 -10.07 -25.42 -15.91
N LYS A 545 -9.11 -24.73 -16.54
CA LYS A 545 -9.23 -24.28 -17.94
C LYS A 545 -8.51 -25.17 -18.94
N ALA A 546 -7.23 -25.51 -18.72
CA ALA A 546 -6.43 -26.27 -19.68
C ALA A 546 -6.58 -27.79 -19.48
N ILE A 547 -6.62 -28.26 -18.23
CA ILE A 547 -6.84 -29.68 -17.95
C ILE A 547 -8.33 -30.03 -18.09
N ARG A 548 -9.30 -29.25 -17.62
CA ARG A 548 -10.74 -29.60 -17.74
C ARG A 548 -11.06 -31.01 -17.21
N PRO A 549 -11.05 -31.23 -15.89
CA PRO A 549 -11.38 -32.52 -15.28
C PRO A 549 -12.76 -33.04 -15.67
N ASP A 550 -13.71 -32.12 -15.87
CA ASP A 550 -15.08 -32.36 -16.34
C ASP A 550 -15.14 -33.07 -17.70
N CYS A 551 -14.09 -32.95 -18.51
CA CYS A 551 -13.98 -33.57 -19.83
C CYS A 551 -13.16 -34.87 -19.85
N GLU A 552 -12.78 -35.43 -18.69
CA GLU A 552 -12.02 -36.67 -18.65
C GLU A 552 -12.87 -37.89 -19.08
N ASN A 553 -12.32 -38.70 -19.98
CA ASN A 553 -12.93 -39.95 -20.42
C ASN A 553 -12.14 -41.15 -19.89
N HIS A 554 -12.81 -42.13 -19.29
CA HIS A 554 -12.21 -43.37 -18.79
C HIS A 554 -11.35 -44.11 -19.83
N ARG A 555 -11.61 -43.94 -21.13
CA ARG A 555 -10.80 -44.54 -22.20
C ARG A 555 -9.44 -43.88 -22.43
N ASN A 556 -9.26 -42.63 -22.01
CA ASN A 556 -8.06 -41.81 -22.21
C ASN A 556 -7.66 -41.09 -20.90
N ARG A 557 -7.73 -41.80 -19.76
CA ARG A 557 -7.34 -41.25 -18.44
C ARG A 557 -5.95 -40.62 -18.51
N ARG A 558 -5.85 -39.39 -18.02
CA ARG A 558 -4.60 -38.62 -18.00
C ARG A 558 -3.76 -39.03 -16.80
N LEU A 559 -2.47 -39.22 -17.04
CA LEU A 559 -1.50 -39.53 -16.00
C LEU A 559 -0.43 -38.45 -16.00
N PHE A 560 -0.04 -38.04 -14.80
CA PHE A 560 0.85 -36.93 -14.53
C PHE A 560 2.10 -37.47 -13.86
N ARG A 561 3.20 -37.58 -14.60
CA ARG A 561 4.50 -37.90 -14.03
C ARG A 561 5.19 -36.63 -13.60
N VAL A 562 5.29 -36.42 -12.28
CA VAL A 562 5.93 -35.26 -11.68
C VAL A 562 7.35 -35.62 -11.25
N VAL A 563 8.30 -34.81 -11.68
CA VAL A 563 9.74 -35.05 -11.49
C VAL A 563 10.38 -33.81 -10.89
N ASP A 564 11.32 -33.98 -9.97
CA ASP A 564 12.23 -32.90 -9.57
C ASP A 564 12.94 -32.32 -10.82
N ALA A 565 12.93 -31.00 -10.96
CA ALA A 565 13.47 -30.33 -12.14
C ALA A 565 14.99 -30.48 -12.27
N LYS A 566 15.75 -30.60 -11.17
CA LYS A 566 17.20 -30.84 -11.20
C LYS A 566 17.48 -32.22 -11.76
N LEU A 567 16.71 -33.23 -11.36
CA LEU A 567 16.79 -34.59 -11.91
C LEU A 567 16.47 -34.62 -13.40
N TYR A 568 15.44 -33.89 -13.83
CA TYR A 568 15.09 -33.77 -15.26
C TYR A 568 16.21 -33.13 -16.07
N VAL A 569 16.76 -32.00 -15.60
CA VAL A 569 17.85 -31.29 -16.27
C VAL A 569 19.11 -32.16 -16.39
N GLU A 570 19.42 -32.95 -15.37
CA GLU A 570 20.59 -33.83 -15.33
C GLU A 570 20.45 -35.06 -16.25
N LYS A 571 19.28 -35.71 -16.25
CA LYS A 571 19.12 -37.04 -16.84
C LYS A 571 18.43 -37.07 -18.20
N PHE A 572 17.66 -36.05 -18.57
CA PHE A 572 16.90 -36.07 -19.82
C PHE A 572 17.83 -36.02 -21.05
N ALA A 573 17.55 -36.87 -22.04
CA ALA A 573 18.22 -36.89 -23.32
C ALA A 573 17.19 -37.11 -24.44
N SER A 574 17.29 -36.32 -25.51
CA SER A 574 16.47 -36.45 -26.72
C SER A 574 17.27 -36.03 -27.95
N ASP A 575 17.45 -36.99 -28.86
CA ASP A 575 18.00 -36.82 -30.20
C ASP A 575 16.98 -36.24 -31.20
N ARG A 576 15.75 -35.97 -30.75
CA ARG A 576 14.61 -35.46 -31.54
C ARG A 576 14.16 -36.35 -32.70
N SER A 577 14.58 -37.61 -32.74
CA SER A 577 14.12 -38.59 -33.73
C SER A 577 12.59 -38.68 -33.81
N HIS A 578 11.90 -38.50 -32.68
CA HIS A 578 10.44 -38.47 -32.56
C HIS A 578 9.76 -37.28 -33.28
N MET A 579 10.48 -36.19 -33.57
CA MET A 579 9.94 -35.04 -34.30
C MET A 579 9.98 -35.22 -35.83
N ILE A 580 10.62 -36.29 -36.31
CA ILE A 580 10.78 -36.57 -37.75
C ILE A 580 9.78 -37.67 -38.11
N SER A 581 8.61 -37.28 -38.60
CA SER A 581 7.65 -38.22 -39.21
C SER A 581 7.55 -37.97 -40.72
N PRO A 582 7.24 -38.99 -41.55
CA PRO A 582 6.98 -38.81 -42.98
C PRO A 582 5.83 -37.84 -43.30
N GLU A 583 4.96 -37.56 -42.33
CA GLU A 583 3.71 -36.81 -42.49
C GLU A 583 3.76 -35.40 -41.87
N THR A 584 4.75 -35.10 -41.03
CA THR A 584 4.90 -33.80 -40.33
C THR A 584 6.35 -33.32 -40.40
N TYR A 585 6.65 -32.48 -41.39
CA TYR A 585 7.90 -31.72 -41.44
C TYR A 585 7.82 -30.49 -40.53
N SER A 586 8.07 -30.70 -39.24
CA SER A 586 8.30 -29.59 -38.30
C SER A 586 9.77 -29.18 -38.40
N HIS A 587 10.05 -27.91 -38.71
CA HIS A 587 11.43 -27.40 -38.69
C HIS A 587 12.04 -27.63 -37.29
N PRO A 588 13.20 -28.30 -37.17
CA PRO A 588 13.78 -28.59 -35.88
C PRO A 588 14.14 -27.27 -35.17
N PRO A 589 13.97 -27.18 -33.85
CA PRO A 589 14.34 -25.99 -33.11
C PRO A 589 15.83 -25.63 -33.27
N PRO A 590 16.19 -24.34 -33.22
CA PRO A 590 17.54 -23.87 -33.57
C PRO A 590 18.63 -24.20 -32.53
N TRP A 591 18.27 -24.72 -31.35
CA TRP A 591 19.21 -25.14 -30.31
C TRP A 591 19.75 -26.56 -30.56
N PRO A 592 20.91 -26.96 -29.97
CA PRO A 592 21.44 -28.33 -30.09
C PRO A 592 20.54 -29.40 -29.49
N ILE A 593 20.66 -30.66 -29.92
CA ILE A 593 19.99 -31.79 -29.27
C ILE A 593 20.43 -31.90 -27.80
N ILE A 594 19.54 -32.39 -26.93
CA ILE A 594 19.86 -32.60 -25.51
C ILE A 594 20.38 -34.02 -25.37
N VAL A 595 21.62 -34.17 -24.95
CA VAL A 595 22.24 -35.48 -24.73
C VAL A 595 22.98 -35.49 -23.39
N THR A 596 23.03 -36.65 -22.75
CA THR A 596 23.88 -36.86 -21.57
C THR A 596 25.13 -37.64 -21.97
N HIS A 597 26.14 -37.66 -21.11
CA HIS A 597 27.40 -38.38 -21.36
C HIS A 597 27.20 -39.86 -21.74
N ASN A 598 26.11 -40.49 -21.29
CA ASN A 598 25.82 -41.91 -21.49
C ASN A 598 24.57 -42.20 -22.32
N CYS A 599 23.83 -41.18 -22.79
CA CYS A 599 22.54 -41.42 -23.46
C CYS A 599 22.22 -40.34 -24.49
N GLN A 600 21.87 -40.78 -25.71
CA GLN A 600 21.44 -39.90 -26.80
C GLN A 600 19.93 -39.65 -26.80
N ASN A 601 19.13 -40.62 -26.35
CA ASN A 601 17.68 -40.50 -26.28
C ASN A 601 17.09 -41.41 -25.19
N ASN A 602 16.32 -40.84 -24.28
CA ASN A 602 15.59 -41.58 -23.25
C ASN A 602 14.14 -41.11 -23.06
N LEU A 603 13.58 -40.32 -23.99
CA LEU A 603 12.22 -39.78 -23.91
C LEU A 603 11.17 -40.86 -23.57
N SER A 604 11.28 -42.05 -24.16
CA SER A 604 10.34 -43.16 -23.91
C SER A 604 10.23 -43.56 -22.44
N LYS A 605 11.32 -43.45 -21.66
CA LYS A 605 11.34 -43.78 -20.24
C LYS A 605 10.58 -42.76 -19.39
N TRP A 606 10.59 -41.50 -19.80
CA TRP A 606 9.82 -40.44 -19.16
C TRP A 606 8.31 -40.54 -19.46
N LEU A 607 7.94 -41.21 -20.55
CA LEU A 607 6.54 -41.40 -20.96
C LEU A 607 5.97 -42.75 -20.51
N GLU A 608 6.77 -43.62 -19.91
CA GLU A 608 6.31 -44.90 -19.40
C GLU A 608 5.40 -44.66 -18.20
N VAL A 609 4.13 -45.07 -18.26
CA VAL A 609 3.15 -44.84 -17.19
C VAL A 609 2.24 -46.07 -17.03
N ALA A 610 2.01 -46.49 -15.79
CA ALA A 610 1.16 -47.63 -15.45
C ALA A 610 -0.12 -47.17 -14.75
N VAL A 611 -1.28 -47.48 -15.35
CA VAL A 611 -2.61 -47.01 -14.87
C VAL A 611 -3.04 -47.72 -13.58
N ASP A 612 -2.62 -48.96 -13.36
CA ASP A 612 -3.06 -49.83 -12.27
C ASP A 612 -2.35 -49.58 -10.93
N ARG A 613 -1.42 -48.60 -10.87
CA ARG A 613 -0.55 -48.38 -9.70
C ARG A 613 -0.37 -46.91 -9.32
N CYS A 614 -1.36 -46.04 -9.48
CA CYS A 614 -1.21 -44.63 -9.09
C CYS A 614 -1.60 -44.39 -7.60
N PRO A 615 -0.76 -43.71 -6.78
CA PRO A 615 0.54 -43.17 -7.14
C PRO A 615 1.63 -44.24 -7.10
N HIS A 616 2.61 -44.16 -7.99
CA HIS A 616 3.85 -44.94 -7.90
C HIS A 616 5.06 -44.10 -8.25
N THR A 617 6.18 -44.43 -7.63
CA THR A 617 7.46 -43.74 -7.84
C THR A 617 8.47 -44.69 -8.46
N ASP A 618 9.19 -44.20 -9.46
CA ASP A 618 10.34 -44.88 -10.06
C ASP A 618 11.53 -43.92 -10.18
N SER A 619 12.58 -44.32 -10.91
CA SER A 619 13.79 -43.51 -11.10
C SER A 619 13.58 -42.21 -11.90
N TYR A 620 12.38 -42.01 -12.47
CA TYR A 620 11.96 -40.87 -13.29
C TYR A 620 10.80 -40.09 -12.66
N GLY A 621 10.59 -40.21 -11.34
CA GLY A 621 9.60 -39.41 -10.60
C GLY A 621 8.37 -40.20 -10.15
N CYS A 622 7.35 -39.47 -9.70
CA CYS A 622 6.09 -40.04 -9.22
C CYS A 622 4.98 -39.85 -10.25
N VAL A 623 4.21 -40.89 -10.52
CA VAL A 623 3.07 -40.86 -11.45
C VAL A 623 1.78 -40.77 -10.66
N PHE A 624 0.97 -39.77 -10.97
CA PHE A 624 -0.32 -39.49 -10.35
C PHE A 624 -1.44 -39.67 -11.37
N ASP A 625 -2.62 -40.04 -10.90
CA ASP A 625 -3.85 -39.84 -11.66
C ASP A 625 -4.39 -38.41 -11.47
N LEU A 626 -5.51 -38.10 -12.13
CA LEU A 626 -6.06 -36.76 -12.16
C LEU A 626 -6.41 -36.22 -10.76
N GLU A 627 -7.09 -37.02 -9.94
CA GLU A 627 -7.53 -36.62 -8.60
C GLU A 627 -6.33 -36.41 -7.67
N GLN A 628 -5.33 -37.31 -7.73
CA GLN A 628 -4.12 -37.20 -6.92
C GLN A 628 -3.26 -36.01 -7.34
N PHE A 629 -3.17 -35.71 -8.64
CA PHE A 629 -2.44 -34.55 -9.13
C PHE A 629 -3.15 -33.23 -8.75
N GLU A 630 -4.48 -33.20 -8.75
CA GLU A 630 -5.25 -32.07 -8.24
C GLU A 630 -4.96 -31.81 -6.75
N GLN A 631 -4.96 -32.87 -5.94
CA GLN A 631 -4.62 -32.78 -4.52
C GLN A 631 -3.18 -32.28 -4.31
N LEU A 632 -2.22 -32.73 -5.14
CA LEU A 632 -0.85 -32.23 -5.10
C LEU A 632 -0.79 -30.72 -5.35
N CYS A 633 -1.55 -30.23 -6.33
CA CYS A 633 -1.61 -28.80 -6.66
C CYS A 633 -2.31 -27.96 -5.57
N ASN A 634 -3.24 -28.56 -4.81
CA ASN A 634 -4.03 -27.86 -3.80
C ASN A 634 -3.44 -27.92 -2.38
N ASN A 635 -2.69 -28.96 -2.02
CA ASN A 635 -2.10 -29.16 -0.67
C ASN A 635 -0.81 -28.36 -0.43
N SER A 636 -0.48 -27.44 -1.33
CA SER A 636 0.74 -26.62 -1.32
C SER A 636 0.43 -25.14 -1.03
N CYS A 637 -0.66 -24.85 -0.31
CA CYS A 637 -1.01 -23.53 0.20
C CYS A 637 -1.14 -23.57 1.73
#